data_AF-I8U1G8-F1
#
_entry.id   AF-I8U1G8-F1
#
_cell.length_a   1.000
_cell.length_b   1.000
_cell.length_c   1.000
_cell.angle_alpha   90.00
_cell.angle_beta   90.00
_cell.angle_gamma   90.00
#
_symmetry.space_group_name_H-M   'P 1'
#
loop_
_entity.id
_entity.type
_entity.pdbx_description
1 polymer ?
#
loop_
_entity_poly.entity_id
_entity_poly.type
_entity_poly.pdbx_seq_one_letter_code
_entity_poly.pdbx_strand_id
1 'polypeptide(L)'
;MPSAIAIDGGRDVTGNVRVSGSKNAGLPLMAATLLAPGPSTLHGLPPVSDIKNMGSILQYLGGDVSQVSDNFTIDTTDVTSRFVPAQLTDSLRASILFLGPLLARFGHACLSFPGGCSIGNRPVEEHINGLRKLGACITVTDTYIEAHAPQLQGATIDMQTPSVTGTMNLIMAACLARGVTHIHNAAREPEVGDLINFLVLMGVDIHGAGTDQLVIHGRHSTPLSPCQYGVMEDRIEVGTFLILGAICGNPLTVYPCHPEQHVMLIKNLKAVGARVDISDDSVTVWKAKQPLAFMVLLCLAQGTSHVTESVFERRFGQCFGLRAMGAGIRVCERTAVISGVEKLSGALVSGSDLRATASLILAAVVGRGRSVVGGIKYLDRGYYHLERKLAKIGVAVERLHEPGPRRLFYTYNAIVAQCPPVPGLRPHDMHSISNDRFSFLLLCQPTFISYIAYCKLPKDKQCVWPNRVRFTDDDMEALARKLADYPICESVVFGELWRTRTKAQLISLEEGALDHWFFGRTVMAGDAIHKGTTKSALGGCTAMEDGVAITNQLHQLLNRHRNKKPSTVEISAAMQEYQDSRLDPGGDLTRLQAFDGWYFYIMQRWLTPWIGLDTLAINIAKLAGAGTKLSFVDFPEQKGLLGWQDTIAVEARKKRQRKLPKSSTLLWFLPRDPHHVWSGIEAAH
;
A
#
# COMPACT_ATOMS: atom_id res chain seq x y z
N MET A 1 -0.40 7.28 10.31
CA MET A 1 -1.85 7.16 10.07
C MET A 1 -2.18 7.41 8.59
N PRO A 2 -3.08 6.64 7.95
CA PRO A 2 -3.53 6.96 6.60
C PRO A 2 -4.14 8.38 6.54
N SER A 3 -4.10 9.03 5.37
CA SER A 3 -4.71 10.35 5.15
C SER A 3 -6.11 10.41 5.75
N ALA A 4 -6.44 11.55 6.35
CA ALA A 4 -7.70 11.79 7.05
C ALA A 4 -8.31 13.12 6.61
N ILE A 5 -9.61 13.28 6.84
CA ILE A 5 -10.31 14.55 6.65
C ILE A 5 -10.81 15.01 8.01
N ALA A 6 -10.38 16.19 8.44
CA ALA A 6 -10.90 16.87 9.62
C ALA A 6 -12.05 17.80 9.22
N ILE A 7 -13.14 17.76 9.98
CA ILE A 7 -14.36 18.55 9.72
C ILE A 7 -14.83 19.17 11.03
N ASP A 8 -15.03 20.48 11.03
CA ASP A 8 -15.73 21.18 12.10
C ASP A 8 -17.21 21.33 11.71
N GLY A 9 -18.02 20.39 12.22
CA GLY A 9 -19.41 20.23 11.83
C GLY A 9 -20.42 21.05 12.63
N GLY A 10 -21.69 20.85 12.30
CA GLY A 10 -22.83 21.46 13.00
C GLY A 10 -23.31 22.78 12.42
N ARG A 11 -22.96 23.08 11.17
CA ARG A 11 -23.40 24.28 10.43
C ARG A 11 -24.25 23.89 9.23
N ASP A 12 -25.17 24.76 8.84
CA ASP A 12 -25.92 24.62 7.59
C ASP A 12 -24.99 24.88 6.39
N VAL A 13 -25.28 24.23 5.25
CA VAL A 13 -24.56 24.40 3.99
C VAL A 13 -25.40 25.19 3.00
N THR A 14 -24.74 26.00 2.18
CA THR A 14 -25.44 26.83 1.18
C THR A 14 -24.60 27.02 -0.07
N GLY A 15 -25.27 27.23 -1.21
CA GLY A 15 -24.64 27.52 -2.49
C GLY A 15 -24.80 26.41 -3.52
N ASN A 16 -23.90 26.39 -4.50
CA ASN A 16 -23.97 25.52 -5.66
C ASN A 16 -22.82 24.51 -5.68
N VAL A 17 -23.12 23.24 -5.91
CA VAL A 17 -22.14 22.15 -6.01
C VAL A 17 -22.11 21.59 -7.41
N ARG A 18 -20.93 21.67 -8.04
CA ARG A 18 -20.66 20.98 -9.30
C ARG A 18 -20.28 19.51 -9.05
N VAL A 19 -21.05 18.57 -9.59
CA VAL A 19 -20.72 17.13 -9.57
C VAL A 19 -19.75 16.76 -10.69
N SER A 20 -19.02 15.68 -10.48
CA SER A 20 -18.07 15.10 -11.43
C SER A 20 -18.77 14.11 -12.37
N GLY A 21 -18.10 13.70 -13.45
CA GLY A 21 -18.54 12.57 -14.27
C GLY A 21 -18.54 11.25 -13.50
N SER A 22 -19.41 10.33 -13.91
CA SER A 22 -19.60 9.04 -13.28
C SER A 22 -18.39 8.15 -13.48
N LYS A 23 -17.76 7.77 -12.37
CA LYS A 23 -16.76 6.71 -12.38
C LYS A 23 -17.36 5.40 -12.90
N ASN A 24 -18.58 5.07 -12.47
CA ASN A 24 -19.20 3.79 -12.81
C ASN A 24 -19.58 3.69 -14.29
N ALA A 25 -19.80 4.82 -14.97
CA ALA A 25 -19.93 4.87 -16.42
C ALA A 25 -18.55 4.92 -17.10
N GLY A 26 -17.60 5.70 -16.56
CA GLY A 26 -16.24 5.79 -17.09
C GLY A 26 -15.48 4.46 -17.17
N LEU A 27 -15.60 3.60 -16.15
CA LEU A 27 -14.93 2.30 -16.13
C LEU A 27 -15.24 1.42 -17.36
N PRO A 28 -16.50 1.09 -17.69
CA PRO A 28 -16.81 0.33 -18.90
C PRO A 28 -16.49 1.08 -20.19
N LEU A 29 -16.64 2.40 -20.24
CA LEU A 29 -16.27 3.20 -21.42
C LEU A 29 -14.77 3.08 -21.74
N MET A 30 -13.91 3.13 -20.72
CA MET A 30 -12.47 2.91 -20.87
C MET A 30 -12.15 1.50 -21.37
N ALA A 31 -12.88 0.48 -20.93
CA ALA A 31 -12.70 -0.88 -21.44
C ALA A 31 -13.21 -1.03 -22.89
N ALA A 32 -14.30 -0.35 -23.23
CA ALA A 32 -14.93 -0.39 -24.56
C ALA A 32 -14.05 0.25 -25.66
N THR A 33 -13.12 1.14 -25.32
CA THR A 33 -12.16 1.69 -26.31
C THR A 33 -11.28 0.60 -26.94
N LEU A 34 -11.15 -0.58 -26.31
CA LEU A 34 -10.50 -1.72 -26.93
C LEU A 34 -11.23 -2.21 -28.17
N LEU A 35 -12.53 -2.00 -28.32
CA LEU A 35 -13.31 -2.51 -29.46
C LEU A 35 -13.05 -1.73 -30.75
N ALA A 36 -12.49 -0.51 -30.68
CA ALA A 36 -12.11 0.29 -31.83
C ALA A 36 -10.64 0.72 -31.73
N PRO A 37 -9.71 0.05 -32.46
CA PRO A 37 -8.33 0.49 -32.55
C PRO A 37 -8.24 1.95 -33.03
N GLY A 38 -7.51 2.79 -32.30
CA GLY A 38 -7.35 4.23 -32.56
C GLY A 38 -7.65 5.10 -31.33
N PRO A 39 -7.44 6.43 -31.45
CA PRO A 39 -7.61 7.35 -30.33
C PRO A 39 -9.08 7.67 -30.08
N SER A 40 -9.58 7.29 -28.90
CA SER A 40 -10.87 7.74 -28.37
C SER A 40 -10.67 8.74 -27.23
N THR A 41 -11.55 9.73 -27.10
CA THR A 41 -11.47 10.73 -26.03
C THR A 41 -12.72 10.70 -25.15
N LEU A 42 -12.54 10.50 -23.85
CA LEU A 42 -13.60 10.57 -22.85
C LEU A 42 -13.51 11.90 -22.09
N HIS A 43 -14.59 12.68 -22.14
CA HIS A 43 -14.68 14.00 -21.52
C HIS A 43 -15.39 13.94 -20.16
N GLY A 44 -14.93 14.76 -19.21
CA GLY A 44 -15.56 14.93 -17.90
C GLY A 44 -15.33 13.77 -16.92
N LEU A 45 -14.36 12.90 -17.20
CA LEU A 45 -14.05 11.73 -16.39
C LEU A 45 -13.10 12.11 -15.23
N PRO A 46 -13.52 12.00 -13.96
CA PRO A 46 -12.67 12.41 -12.84
C PRO A 46 -11.48 11.45 -12.64
N PRO A 47 -10.28 11.95 -12.32
CA PRO A 47 -9.10 11.12 -12.09
C PRO A 47 -9.03 10.51 -10.69
N VAL A 48 -10.08 9.79 -10.31
CA VAL A 48 -10.11 8.93 -9.11
C VAL A 48 -9.23 7.70 -9.29
N SER A 49 -8.81 7.05 -8.20
CA SER A 49 -7.82 5.96 -8.28
C SER A 49 -8.28 4.77 -9.12
N ASP A 50 -9.57 4.40 -9.07
CA ASP A 50 -10.13 3.33 -9.90
C ASP A 50 -10.01 3.65 -11.42
N ILE A 51 -10.21 4.91 -11.84
CA ILE A 51 -10.04 5.36 -13.25
C ILE A 51 -8.56 5.31 -13.66
N LYS A 52 -7.66 5.77 -12.79
CA LYS A 52 -6.21 5.68 -13.02
C LYS A 52 -5.76 4.23 -13.18
N ASN A 53 -6.29 3.33 -12.36
CA ASN A 53 -5.99 1.90 -12.43
C ASN A 53 -6.48 1.27 -13.75
N MET A 54 -7.65 1.67 -14.28
CA MET A 54 -8.07 1.28 -15.64
C MET A 54 -7.09 1.77 -16.70
N GLY A 55 -6.63 3.02 -16.59
CA GLY A 55 -5.60 3.59 -17.46
C GLY A 55 -4.31 2.77 -17.41
N SER A 56 -3.86 2.38 -16.22
CA SER A 56 -2.67 1.52 -16.05
C SER A 56 -2.86 0.12 -16.64
N ILE A 57 -4.06 -0.45 -16.61
CA ILE A 57 -4.34 -1.73 -17.29
C ILE A 57 -4.27 -1.55 -18.81
N LEU A 58 -4.90 -0.51 -19.37
CA LEU A 58 -4.83 -0.22 -20.81
C LEU A 58 -3.38 0.00 -21.27
N GLN A 59 -2.58 0.74 -20.49
CA GLN A 59 -1.16 0.94 -20.75
C GLN A 59 -0.37 -0.38 -20.71
N TYR A 60 -0.63 -1.22 -19.71
CA TYR A 60 -0.02 -2.55 -19.62
C TYR A 60 -0.37 -3.43 -20.83
N LEU A 61 -1.60 -3.30 -21.35
CA LEU A 61 -2.05 -4.03 -22.52
C LEU A 61 -1.38 -3.57 -23.84
N GLY A 62 -0.74 -2.40 -23.83
CA GLY A 62 -0.04 -1.79 -24.96
C GLY A 62 -0.73 -0.54 -25.53
N GLY A 63 -1.78 -0.03 -24.88
CA GLY A 63 -2.43 1.21 -25.29
C GLY A 63 -1.70 2.45 -24.77
N ASP A 64 -1.85 3.58 -25.46
CA ASP A 64 -1.44 4.87 -24.92
C ASP A 64 -2.61 5.52 -24.18
N VAL A 65 -2.35 6.01 -22.97
CA VAL A 65 -3.35 6.69 -22.15
C VAL A 65 -2.75 7.98 -21.65
N SER A 66 -3.31 9.09 -22.13
CA SER A 66 -2.96 10.42 -21.70
C SER A 66 -4.16 11.10 -21.07
N GLN A 67 -3.88 11.98 -20.11
CA GLN A 67 -4.91 12.71 -19.38
C GLN A 67 -4.56 14.20 -19.39
N VAL A 68 -5.52 15.03 -19.79
CA VAL A 68 -5.45 16.49 -19.69
C VAL A 68 -6.69 16.99 -18.97
N SER A 69 -6.51 17.52 -17.74
CA SER A 69 -7.62 17.86 -16.84
C SER A 69 -8.55 16.66 -16.62
N ASP A 70 -9.84 16.75 -16.98
CA ASP A 70 -10.83 15.67 -16.84
C ASP A 70 -11.08 14.94 -18.18
N ASN A 71 -10.21 15.14 -19.17
CA ASN A 71 -10.30 14.48 -20.46
C ASN A 71 -9.22 13.39 -20.55
N PHE A 72 -9.64 12.18 -20.92
CA PHE A 72 -8.76 11.05 -21.15
C PHE A 72 -8.73 10.72 -22.64
N THR A 73 -7.53 10.71 -23.24
CA THR A 73 -7.33 10.20 -24.60
C THR A 73 -6.69 8.83 -24.49
N ILE A 74 -7.34 7.85 -25.09
CA ILE A 74 -6.98 6.43 -25.03
C ILE A 74 -6.82 5.93 -26.45
N ASP A 75 -5.58 5.63 -26.84
CA ASP A 75 -5.28 5.00 -28.12
C ASP A 75 -5.01 3.50 -27.91
N THR A 76 -5.87 2.67 -28.48
CA THR A 76 -5.74 1.21 -28.37
C THR A 76 -5.20 0.55 -29.64
N THR A 77 -4.62 1.30 -30.57
CA THR A 77 -4.07 0.78 -31.85
C THR A 77 -3.04 -0.32 -31.60
N ASP A 78 -2.07 -0.05 -30.73
CA ASP A 78 -0.91 -0.90 -30.48
C ASP A 78 -1.11 -1.91 -29.34
N VAL A 79 -2.35 -2.11 -28.88
CA VAL A 79 -2.67 -3.12 -27.88
C VAL A 79 -2.39 -4.51 -28.44
N THR A 80 -1.50 -5.24 -27.77
CA THR A 80 -1.04 -6.57 -28.18
C THR A 80 -1.15 -7.62 -27.08
N SER A 81 -1.20 -7.24 -25.81
CA SER A 81 -1.37 -8.22 -24.73
C SER A 81 -2.85 -8.63 -24.59
N ARG A 82 -3.07 -9.89 -24.20
CA ARG A 82 -4.40 -10.45 -23.85
C ARG A 82 -4.48 -10.86 -22.38
N PHE A 83 -3.42 -10.56 -21.63
CA PHE A 83 -3.29 -10.95 -20.24
C PHE A 83 -3.36 -9.72 -19.32
N VAL A 84 -4.12 -9.81 -18.22
CA VAL A 84 -4.11 -8.80 -17.14
C VAL A 84 -3.67 -9.47 -15.83
N PRO A 85 -2.51 -9.10 -15.26
CA PRO A 85 -1.93 -9.77 -14.11
C PRO A 85 -2.54 -9.30 -12.78
N ALA A 86 -2.40 -10.14 -11.74
CA ALA A 86 -2.94 -9.92 -10.40
C ALA A 86 -2.57 -8.56 -9.78
N GLN A 87 -1.36 -8.08 -10.04
CA GLN A 87 -0.89 -6.78 -9.53
C GLN A 87 -1.79 -5.61 -9.96
N LEU A 88 -2.50 -5.75 -11.09
CA LEU A 88 -3.43 -4.75 -11.62
C LEU A 88 -4.89 -5.07 -11.27
N THR A 89 -5.27 -6.35 -11.14
CA THR A 89 -6.65 -6.76 -10.85
C THR A 89 -7.01 -6.72 -9.36
N ASP A 90 -6.05 -6.95 -8.46
CA ASP A 90 -6.27 -7.03 -7.00
C ASP A 90 -6.81 -5.73 -6.41
N SER A 91 -6.32 -4.60 -6.94
CA SER A 91 -6.71 -3.27 -6.47
C SER A 91 -8.02 -2.77 -7.10
N LEU A 92 -8.49 -3.41 -8.17
CA LEU A 92 -9.64 -2.98 -8.95
C LEU A 92 -10.49 -4.16 -9.41
N ARG A 93 -11.57 -4.43 -8.67
CA ARG A 93 -12.54 -5.46 -9.06
C ARG A 93 -13.19 -5.23 -10.43
N ALA A 94 -13.30 -3.96 -10.86
CA ALA A 94 -13.85 -3.62 -12.17
C ALA A 94 -12.96 -4.03 -13.35
N SER A 95 -11.73 -4.50 -13.10
CA SER A 95 -10.84 -5.07 -14.12
C SER A 95 -11.48 -6.21 -14.92
N ILE A 96 -12.47 -6.91 -14.37
CA ILE A 96 -13.24 -7.94 -15.08
C ILE A 96 -13.93 -7.41 -16.36
N LEU A 97 -14.16 -6.10 -16.46
CA LEU A 97 -14.73 -5.46 -17.66
C LEU A 97 -13.81 -5.56 -18.88
N PHE A 98 -12.53 -5.88 -18.72
CA PHE A 98 -11.63 -6.14 -19.85
C PHE A 98 -11.87 -7.50 -20.51
N LEU A 99 -12.51 -8.46 -19.81
CA LEU A 99 -12.69 -9.83 -20.30
C LEU A 99 -13.48 -9.88 -21.63
N GLY A 100 -14.63 -9.20 -21.67
CA GLY A 100 -15.51 -9.15 -22.85
C GLY A 100 -14.85 -8.51 -24.08
N PRO A 101 -14.37 -7.25 -24.01
CA PRO A 101 -13.78 -6.58 -25.16
C PRO A 101 -12.45 -7.18 -25.61
N LEU A 102 -11.60 -7.71 -24.71
CA LEU A 102 -10.40 -8.45 -25.12
C LEU A 102 -10.76 -9.71 -25.90
N LEU A 103 -11.72 -10.48 -25.40
CA LEU A 103 -12.17 -11.71 -26.07
C LEU A 103 -12.82 -11.40 -27.42
N ALA A 104 -13.63 -10.35 -27.50
CA ALA A 104 -14.29 -9.94 -28.73
C ALA A 104 -13.30 -9.46 -29.80
N ARG A 105 -12.26 -8.72 -29.42
CA ARG A 105 -11.25 -8.20 -30.36
C ARG A 105 -10.19 -9.21 -30.75
N PHE A 106 -9.70 -10.00 -29.80
CA PHE A 106 -8.52 -10.85 -30.01
C PHE A 106 -8.82 -12.34 -30.07
N GLY A 107 -10.07 -12.75 -29.78
CA GLY A 107 -10.45 -14.15 -29.65
C GLY A 107 -9.84 -14.86 -28.45
N HIS A 108 -9.10 -14.15 -27.60
CA HIS A 108 -8.48 -14.66 -26.38
C HIS A 108 -8.39 -13.56 -25.33
N ALA A 109 -8.64 -13.93 -24.07
CA ALA A 109 -8.49 -13.05 -22.92
C ALA A 109 -8.13 -13.88 -21.68
N CYS A 110 -7.14 -13.43 -20.92
CA CYS A 110 -6.75 -14.04 -19.65
C CYS A 110 -6.64 -12.96 -18.57
N LEU A 111 -7.42 -13.07 -17.49
CA LEU A 111 -7.43 -12.09 -16.42
C LEU A 111 -7.23 -12.80 -15.08
N SER A 112 -6.33 -12.30 -14.25
CA SER A 112 -6.29 -12.71 -12.85
C SER A 112 -7.61 -12.39 -12.15
N PHE A 113 -8.03 -13.26 -11.23
CA PHE A 113 -9.26 -13.06 -10.49
C PHE A 113 -9.24 -11.71 -9.78
N PRO A 114 -10.33 -10.92 -9.83
CA PRO A 114 -10.42 -9.73 -9.01
C PRO A 114 -10.42 -10.14 -7.54
N GLY A 115 -9.58 -9.48 -6.72
CA GLY A 115 -9.44 -9.78 -5.29
C GLY A 115 -10.75 -9.71 -4.49
N GLY A 116 -10.69 -10.20 -3.25
CA GLY A 116 -11.82 -10.26 -2.32
C GLY A 116 -12.44 -8.88 -2.01
N CYS A 117 -13.76 -8.83 -1.83
CA CYS A 117 -14.50 -7.59 -1.58
C CYS A 117 -15.06 -7.56 -0.14
N SER A 118 -14.76 -6.51 0.62
CA SER A 118 -15.16 -6.39 2.03
C SER A 118 -16.68 -6.30 2.25
N ILE A 119 -17.44 -5.91 1.23
CA ILE A 119 -18.89 -5.65 1.32
C ILE A 119 -19.77 -6.85 0.96
N GLY A 120 -19.19 -7.99 0.60
CA GLY A 120 -19.94 -9.24 0.38
C GLY A 120 -19.37 -10.11 -0.74
N ASN A 121 -19.95 -11.30 -0.90
CA ASN A 121 -19.65 -12.16 -2.05
C ASN A 121 -20.10 -11.46 -3.34
N ARG A 122 -19.23 -11.47 -4.33
CA ARG A 122 -19.49 -10.88 -5.64
C ARG A 122 -19.09 -11.94 -6.66
N PRO A 123 -20.03 -12.82 -7.05
CA PRO A 123 -19.78 -13.82 -8.07
C PRO A 123 -19.43 -13.17 -9.42
N VAL A 124 -18.71 -13.89 -10.27
CA VAL A 124 -18.40 -13.51 -11.67
C VAL A 124 -19.13 -14.42 -12.68
N GLU A 125 -19.97 -15.31 -12.17
CA GLU A 125 -20.68 -16.37 -12.90
C GLU A 125 -21.52 -15.81 -14.05
N GLU A 126 -22.20 -14.68 -13.88
CA GLU A 126 -22.98 -14.04 -14.95
C GLU A 126 -22.11 -13.67 -16.16
N HIS A 127 -20.87 -13.21 -15.92
CA HIS A 127 -19.92 -12.91 -17.00
C HIS A 127 -19.54 -14.19 -17.74
N ILE A 128 -19.17 -15.23 -16.99
CA ILE A 128 -18.66 -16.49 -17.53
C ILE A 128 -19.77 -17.22 -18.31
N ASN A 129 -20.97 -17.32 -17.74
CA ASN A 129 -22.09 -18.03 -18.34
C ASN A 129 -22.56 -17.34 -19.62
N GLY A 130 -22.68 -16.01 -19.61
CA GLY A 130 -23.05 -15.25 -20.81
C GLY A 130 -22.00 -15.35 -21.92
N LEU A 131 -20.70 -15.28 -21.59
CA LEU A 131 -19.64 -15.45 -22.60
C LEU A 131 -19.60 -16.88 -23.18
N ARG A 132 -19.85 -17.91 -22.36
CA ARG A 132 -20.02 -19.29 -22.86
C ARG A 132 -21.18 -19.42 -23.83
N LYS A 133 -22.30 -18.73 -23.57
CA LYS A 133 -23.46 -18.68 -24.48
C LYS A 133 -23.11 -18.01 -25.82
N LEU A 134 -22.19 -17.03 -25.81
CA LEU A 134 -21.62 -16.44 -27.03
C LEU A 134 -20.59 -17.34 -27.75
N GLY A 135 -20.39 -18.58 -27.28
CA GLY A 135 -19.49 -19.55 -27.91
C GLY A 135 -18.06 -19.56 -27.35
N ALA A 136 -17.80 -18.90 -26.22
CA ALA A 136 -16.48 -18.92 -25.59
C ALA A 136 -16.20 -20.22 -24.82
N CYS A 137 -15.00 -20.78 -25.00
CA CYS A 137 -14.44 -21.78 -24.10
C CYS A 137 -13.77 -21.05 -22.94
N ILE A 138 -14.21 -21.29 -21.70
CA ILE A 138 -13.69 -20.59 -20.51
C ILE A 138 -13.22 -21.58 -19.46
N THR A 139 -11.93 -21.49 -19.14
CA THR A 139 -11.27 -22.17 -18.05
C THR A 139 -11.14 -21.23 -16.86
N VAL A 140 -11.56 -21.70 -15.70
CA VAL A 140 -11.52 -20.95 -14.46
C VAL A 140 -10.61 -21.69 -13.50
N THR A 141 -9.53 -21.05 -13.06
CA THR A 141 -8.63 -21.58 -12.02
C THR A 141 -8.79 -20.80 -10.72
N ASP A 142 -8.05 -21.17 -9.68
CA ASP A 142 -8.06 -20.40 -8.42
C ASP A 142 -7.49 -18.98 -8.56
N THR A 143 -6.77 -18.69 -9.66
CA THR A 143 -6.00 -17.44 -9.80
C THR A 143 -6.31 -16.64 -11.05
N TYR A 144 -6.83 -17.26 -12.11
CA TYR A 144 -7.17 -16.57 -13.35
C TYR A 144 -8.41 -17.17 -14.04
N ILE A 145 -9.02 -16.33 -14.88
CA ILE A 145 -10.08 -16.65 -15.83
C ILE A 145 -9.44 -16.56 -17.21
N GLU A 146 -9.43 -17.66 -17.94
CA GLU A 146 -8.95 -17.70 -19.33
C GLU A 146 -10.11 -18.04 -20.25
N ALA A 147 -10.31 -17.21 -21.26
CA ALA A 147 -11.37 -17.33 -22.25
C ALA A 147 -10.77 -17.36 -23.67
N HIS A 148 -11.28 -18.27 -24.49
CA HIS A 148 -10.90 -18.41 -25.88
C HIS A 148 -12.13 -18.59 -26.76
N ALA A 149 -12.21 -17.82 -27.84
CA ALA A 149 -13.27 -17.87 -28.83
C ALA A 149 -12.72 -17.33 -30.16
N PRO A 150 -12.43 -18.16 -31.18
CA PRO A 150 -11.93 -17.66 -32.47
C PRO A 150 -12.86 -16.60 -33.09
N GLN A 151 -14.16 -16.75 -32.86
CA GLN A 151 -15.19 -15.76 -33.20
C GLN A 151 -16.40 -15.97 -32.30
N LEU A 152 -16.78 -14.95 -31.53
CA LEU A 152 -18.03 -14.98 -30.75
C LEU A 152 -19.24 -15.03 -31.69
N GLN A 153 -20.28 -15.77 -31.30
CA GLN A 153 -21.55 -15.90 -32.00
C GLN A 153 -22.65 -15.20 -31.21
N GLY A 154 -23.58 -14.56 -31.91
CA GLY A 154 -24.79 -14.02 -31.30
C GLY A 154 -25.63 -15.14 -30.67
N ALA A 155 -26.22 -14.86 -29.52
CA ALA A 155 -26.99 -15.83 -28.75
C ALA A 155 -28.07 -15.17 -27.89
N THR A 156 -28.99 -15.97 -27.37
CA THR A 156 -29.89 -15.56 -26.29
C THR A 156 -29.26 -15.86 -24.94
N ILE A 157 -29.18 -14.84 -24.08
CA ILE A 157 -28.60 -14.90 -22.74
C ILE A 157 -29.66 -14.49 -21.73
N ASP A 158 -30.11 -15.44 -20.93
CA ASP A 158 -30.97 -15.21 -19.77
C ASP A 158 -30.11 -15.03 -18.52
N MET A 159 -29.95 -13.80 -18.05
CA MET A 159 -29.20 -13.53 -16.82
C MET A 159 -30.00 -13.98 -15.60
N GLN A 160 -29.37 -14.69 -14.66
CA GLN A 160 -30.07 -15.12 -13.43
C GLN A 160 -30.28 -13.94 -12.48
N THR A 161 -29.30 -13.04 -12.45
CA THR A 161 -29.34 -11.80 -11.67
C THR A 161 -29.00 -10.63 -12.60
N PRO A 162 -29.69 -9.47 -12.50
CA PRO A 162 -29.37 -8.28 -13.29
C PRO A 162 -28.05 -7.64 -12.83
N SER A 163 -26.94 -8.29 -13.11
CA SER A 163 -25.59 -7.86 -12.76
C SER A 163 -25.16 -6.69 -13.65
N VAL A 164 -24.92 -5.52 -13.06
CA VAL A 164 -24.50 -4.31 -13.81
C VAL A 164 -23.24 -4.55 -14.63
N THR A 165 -22.17 -5.00 -13.97
CA THR A 165 -20.89 -5.26 -14.65
C THR A 165 -20.99 -6.46 -15.58
N GLY A 166 -21.82 -7.46 -15.25
CA GLY A 166 -22.09 -8.61 -16.11
C GLY A 166 -22.72 -8.17 -17.42
N THR A 167 -23.80 -7.40 -17.33
CA THR A 167 -24.53 -6.82 -18.47
C THR A 167 -23.59 -6.01 -19.36
N MET A 168 -22.84 -5.06 -18.79
CA MET A 168 -21.88 -4.23 -19.54
C MET A 168 -20.81 -5.06 -20.26
N ASN A 169 -20.25 -6.07 -19.59
CA ASN A 169 -19.23 -6.94 -20.18
C ASN A 169 -19.78 -7.76 -21.35
N LEU A 170 -21.01 -8.26 -21.22
CA LEU A 170 -21.70 -9.03 -22.27
C LEU A 170 -22.11 -8.16 -23.46
N ILE A 171 -22.56 -6.92 -23.22
CA ILE A 171 -22.82 -5.94 -24.28
C ILE A 171 -21.53 -5.71 -25.08
N MET A 172 -20.42 -5.39 -24.42
CA MET A 172 -19.13 -5.16 -25.09
C MET A 172 -18.67 -6.39 -25.89
N ALA A 173 -18.84 -7.59 -25.35
CA ALA A 173 -18.50 -8.82 -26.05
C ALA A 173 -19.36 -9.06 -27.29
N ALA A 174 -20.66 -8.80 -27.20
CA ALA A 174 -21.62 -8.98 -28.28
C ALA A 174 -21.43 -8.00 -29.45
N CYS A 175 -20.80 -6.84 -29.22
CA CYS A 175 -20.60 -5.82 -30.24
C CYS A 175 -19.82 -6.30 -31.48
N LEU A 176 -18.88 -7.24 -31.31
CA LEU A 176 -18.12 -7.84 -32.42
C LEU A 176 -18.51 -9.30 -32.69
N ALA A 177 -19.56 -9.81 -32.07
CA ALA A 177 -20.04 -11.16 -32.31
C ALA A 177 -20.67 -11.29 -33.71
N ARG A 178 -20.71 -12.51 -34.25
CA ARG A 178 -21.40 -12.81 -35.50
C ARG A 178 -22.87 -13.10 -35.22
N GLY A 179 -23.77 -12.23 -35.69
CA GLY A 179 -25.22 -12.39 -35.54
C GLY A 179 -25.80 -11.44 -34.50
N VAL A 180 -27.00 -11.77 -34.01
CA VAL A 180 -27.76 -10.95 -33.05
C VAL A 180 -27.68 -11.59 -31.67
N THR A 181 -27.41 -10.80 -30.65
CA THR A 181 -27.43 -11.21 -29.24
C THR A 181 -28.64 -10.61 -28.55
N HIS A 182 -29.40 -11.44 -27.85
CA HIS A 182 -30.48 -11.02 -26.96
C HIS A 182 -30.03 -11.20 -25.51
N ILE A 183 -30.10 -10.15 -24.70
CA ILE A 183 -29.83 -10.23 -23.26
C ILE A 183 -31.12 -9.96 -22.52
N HIS A 184 -31.61 -10.96 -21.80
CA HIS A 184 -32.80 -10.91 -20.97
C HIS A 184 -32.41 -10.73 -19.50
N ASN A 185 -33.26 -10.04 -18.72
CA ASN A 185 -33.01 -9.65 -17.33
C ASN A 185 -31.73 -8.81 -17.19
N ALA A 186 -31.49 -7.93 -18.16
CA ALA A 186 -30.36 -7.02 -18.17
C ALA A 186 -30.45 -5.97 -17.06
N ALA A 187 -29.30 -5.50 -16.58
CA ALA A 187 -29.21 -4.36 -15.67
C ALA A 187 -29.72 -3.07 -16.35
N ARG A 188 -30.43 -2.24 -15.59
CA ARG A 188 -31.17 -1.04 -16.09
C ARG A 188 -30.57 0.28 -15.62
N GLU A 189 -29.43 0.21 -14.97
CA GLU A 189 -28.73 1.36 -14.42
C GLU A 189 -28.36 2.36 -15.54
N PRO A 190 -28.44 3.68 -15.27
CA PRO A 190 -28.06 4.71 -16.25
C PRO A 190 -26.68 4.50 -16.87
N GLU A 191 -25.73 3.97 -16.10
CA GLU A 191 -24.38 3.67 -16.58
C GLU A 191 -24.35 2.60 -17.69
N VAL A 192 -25.33 1.68 -17.73
CA VAL A 192 -25.50 0.72 -18.84
C VAL A 192 -25.97 1.44 -20.09
N GLY A 193 -26.91 2.38 -19.95
CA GLY A 193 -27.37 3.24 -21.04
C GLY A 193 -26.25 4.11 -21.61
N ASP A 194 -25.41 4.68 -20.75
CA ASP A 194 -24.25 5.50 -21.17
C ASP A 194 -23.24 4.69 -21.99
N LEU A 195 -22.96 3.44 -21.59
CA LEU A 195 -22.16 2.51 -22.39
C LEU A 195 -22.81 2.20 -23.75
N ILE A 196 -24.12 1.97 -23.79
CA ILE A 196 -24.84 1.70 -25.03
C ILE A 196 -24.72 2.90 -25.98
N ASN A 197 -24.96 4.12 -25.49
CA ASN A 197 -24.84 5.34 -26.28
C ASN A 197 -23.43 5.50 -26.88
N PHE A 198 -22.38 5.22 -26.10
CA PHE A 198 -21.01 5.22 -26.59
C PHE A 198 -20.77 4.19 -27.69
N LEU A 199 -21.22 2.95 -27.50
CA LEU A 199 -21.07 1.88 -28.50
C LEU A 199 -21.88 2.15 -29.78
N VAL A 200 -23.05 2.76 -29.66
CA VAL A 200 -23.85 3.23 -30.80
C VAL A 200 -23.11 4.31 -31.58
N LEU A 201 -22.45 5.25 -30.89
CA LEU A 201 -21.61 6.27 -31.53
C LEU A 201 -20.38 5.65 -32.24
N MET A 202 -19.82 4.57 -31.69
CA MET A 202 -18.78 3.77 -32.35
C MET A 202 -19.30 2.96 -33.56
N GLY A 203 -20.63 2.92 -33.74
CA GLY A 203 -21.32 2.39 -34.90
C GLY A 203 -22.01 1.04 -34.68
N VAL A 204 -22.24 0.59 -33.45
CA VAL A 204 -23.01 -0.65 -33.17
C VAL A 204 -24.50 -0.35 -33.16
N ASP A 205 -25.33 -1.25 -33.67
CA ASP A 205 -26.79 -1.13 -33.53
C ASP A 205 -27.27 -1.90 -32.29
N ILE A 206 -27.77 -1.16 -31.29
CA ILE A 206 -28.17 -1.68 -29.98
C ILE A 206 -29.54 -1.11 -29.61
N HIS A 207 -30.50 -2.00 -29.32
CA HIS A 207 -31.86 -1.64 -28.90
C HIS A 207 -32.13 -2.05 -27.45
N GLY A 208 -33.09 -1.36 -26.82
CA GLY A 208 -33.58 -1.69 -25.49
C GLY A 208 -32.88 -0.99 -24.32
N ALA A 209 -32.11 0.07 -24.58
CA ALA A 209 -31.45 0.84 -23.52
C ALA A 209 -32.44 1.26 -22.40
N GLY A 210 -32.06 1.04 -21.13
CA GLY A 210 -32.91 1.30 -19.96
C GLY A 210 -33.99 0.26 -19.67
N THR A 211 -34.13 -0.76 -20.53
CA THR A 211 -35.00 -1.92 -20.33
C THR A 211 -34.19 -3.15 -19.87
N ASP A 212 -34.88 -4.19 -19.41
CA ASP A 212 -34.28 -5.48 -19.06
C ASP A 212 -34.08 -6.41 -20.29
N GLN A 213 -34.34 -5.89 -21.50
CA GLN A 213 -34.37 -6.63 -22.76
C GLN A 213 -33.49 -5.92 -23.79
N LEU A 214 -32.28 -6.40 -23.98
CA LEU A 214 -31.34 -5.79 -24.94
C LEU A 214 -31.21 -6.63 -26.20
N VAL A 215 -31.13 -5.95 -27.34
CA VAL A 215 -30.87 -6.58 -28.65
C VAL A 215 -29.64 -5.92 -29.25
N ILE A 216 -28.57 -6.69 -29.47
CA ILE A 216 -27.28 -6.22 -29.98
C ILE A 216 -27.04 -6.85 -31.34
N HIS A 217 -26.93 -6.05 -32.38
CA HIS A 217 -26.55 -6.49 -33.73
C HIS A 217 -25.04 -6.42 -33.89
N GLY A 218 -24.37 -7.56 -33.74
CA GLY A 218 -22.91 -7.63 -33.74
C GLY A 218 -22.28 -7.31 -35.10
N ARG A 219 -21.19 -6.52 -35.08
CA ARG A 219 -20.46 -6.04 -36.26
C ARG A 219 -19.14 -6.78 -36.49
N HIS A 220 -19.20 -8.10 -36.59
CA HIS A 220 -18.00 -8.94 -36.79
C HIS A 220 -17.14 -8.59 -38.03
N SER A 221 -17.76 -8.07 -39.11
CA SER A 221 -17.08 -7.84 -40.39
C SER A 221 -16.74 -6.37 -40.66
N THR A 222 -17.12 -5.44 -39.78
CA THR A 222 -16.84 -4.02 -39.98
C THR A 222 -16.25 -3.41 -38.72
N PRO A 223 -15.07 -2.77 -38.82
CA PRO A 223 -14.45 -2.12 -37.68
C PRO A 223 -15.38 -1.06 -37.05
N LEU A 224 -15.35 -0.99 -35.73
CA LEU A 224 -15.92 0.13 -35.00
C LEU A 224 -15.00 1.34 -35.10
N SER A 225 -15.57 2.53 -34.96
CA SER A 225 -14.83 3.79 -35.06
C SER A 225 -14.47 4.32 -33.67
N PRO A 226 -13.21 4.77 -33.45
CA PRO A 226 -12.88 5.59 -32.29
C PRO A 226 -13.74 6.85 -32.28
N CYS A 227 -14.10 7.36 -31.10
CA CYS A 227 -14.95 8.54 -30.99
C CYS A 227 -14.60 9.40 -29.77
N GLN A 228 -15.18 10.60 -29.76
CA GLN A 228 -15.16 11.49 -28.59
C GLN A 228 -16.52 11.41 -27.88
N TYR A 229 -16.51 11.29 -26.57
CA TYR A 229 -17.72 11.05 -25.79
C TYR A 229 -17.69 11.75 -24.43
N GLY A 230 -18.80 12.40 -24.05
CA GLY A 230 -18.97 13.02 -22.74
C GLY A 230 -19.55 12.02 -21.74
N VAL A 231 -18.81 11.71 -20.67
CA VAL A 231 -19.26 10.78 -19.63
C VAL A 231 -20.41 11.44 -18.85
N MET A 232 -21.48 10.68 -18.60
CA MET A 232 -22.61 11.15 -17.78
C MET A 232 -22.17 11.59 -16.37
N GLU A 233 -22.95 12.40 -15.67
CA GLU A 233 -22.64 12.81 -14.29
C GLU A 233 -22.71 11.65 -13.29
N ASP A 234 -21.96 11.76 -12.19
CA ASP A 234 -22.01 10.76 -11.11
C ASP A 234 -23.29 10.92 -10.28
N ARG A 235 -24.32 10.17 -10.67
CA ARG A 235 -25.60 10.11 -9.94
C ARG A 235 -25.43 9.76 -8.45
N ILE A 236 -24.40 9.00 -8.06
CA ILE A 236 -24.19 8.69 -6.64
C ILE A 236 -23.61 9.90 -5.90
N GLU A 237 -22.72 10.66 -6.54
CA GLU A 237 -22.27 11.96 -6.02
C GLU A 237 -23.42 12.97 -5.93
N VAL A 238 -24.25 13.08 -6.97
CA VAL A 238 -25.48 13.88 -6.97
C VAL A 238 -26.32 13.51 -5.75
N GLY A 239 -26.63 12.23 -5.59
CA GLY A 239 -27.44 11.76 -4.46
C GLY A 239 -26.81 12.08 -3.10
N THR A 240 -25.48 12.03 -2.99
CA THR A 240 -24.74 12.38 -1.77
C THR A 240 -25.00 13.84 -1.36
N PHE A 241 -24.93 14.77 -2.33
CA PHE A 241 -25.18 16.19 -2.06
C PHE A 241 -26.66 16.52 -1.89
N LEU A 242 -27.57 15.84 -2.60
CA LEU A 242 -29.01 16.00 -2.36
C LEU A 242 -29.40 15.57 -0.94
N ILE A 243 -28.82 14.47 -0.44
CA ILE A 243 -28.99 14.03 0.94
C ILE A 243 -28.42 15.09 1.89
N LEU A 244 -27.21 15.60 1.65
CA LEU A 244 -26.63 16.66 2.47
C LEU A 244 -27.52 17.91 2.51
N GLY A 245 -28.08 18.32 1.37
CA GLY A 245 -29.02 19.43 1.27
C GLY A 245 -30.31 19.19 2.07
N ALA A 246 -30.81 17.95 2.09
CA ALA A 246 -31.95 17.60 2.93
C ALA A 246 -31.62 17.57 4.44
N ILE A 247 -30.37 17.29 4.82
CA ILE A 247 -29.95 17.31 6.23
C ILE A 247 -29.73 18.74 6.74
N CYS A 248 -29.02 19.58 5.98
CA CYS A 248 -28.57 20.89 6.44
C CYS A 248 -28.47 21.98 5.35
N GLY A 249 -29.13 21.82 4.20
CA GLY A 249 -29.10 22.78 3.10
C GLY A 249 -29.99 24.01 3.31
N ASN A 250 -29.48 25.21 2.97
CA ASN A 250 -30.24 26.46 3.07
C ASN A 250 -29.85 27.54 2.03
N PRO A 251 -30.24 27.42 0.75
CA PRO A 251 -30.44 26.20 -0.04
C PRO A 251 -29.13 25.60 -0.55
N LEU A 252 -29.17 24.33 -0.97
CA LEU A 252 -28.08 23.68 -1.70
C LEU A 252 -28.54 23.27 -3.10
N THR A 253 -27.88 23.79 -4.13
CA THR A 253 -28.14 23.42 -5.54
C THR A 253 -27.06 22.47 -6.05
N VAL A 254 -27.47 21.35 -6.66
CA VAL A 254 -26.57 20.32 -7.21
C VAL A 254 -26.71 20.29 -8.72
N TYR A 255 -25.60 20.36 -9.45
CA TYR A 255 -25.56 20.45 -10.91
C TYR A 255 -24.25 19.89 -11.50
N PRO A 256 -24.20 19.39 -12.75
CA PRO A 256 -25.38 18.94 -13.51
C PRO A 256 -26.10 17.80 -12.77
N CYS A 257 -27.41 17.68 -12.97
CA CYS A 257 -28.23 16.63 -12.38
C CYS A 257 -29.41 16.36 -13.31
N HIS A 258 -29.52 15.14 -13.81
CA HIS A 258 -30.70 14.66 -14.54
C HIS A 258 -31.75 14.12 -13.54
N PRO A 259 -32.83 14.87 -13.23
CA PRO A 259 -33.75 14.52 -12.14
C PRO A 259 -34.46 13.18 -12.34
N GLU A 260 -34.66 12.76 -13.59
CA GLU A 260 -35.25 11.48 -13.99
C GLU A 260 -34.44 10.27 -13.50
N GLN A 261 -33.12 10.42 -13.29
CA GLN A 261 -32.27 9.37 -12.72
C GLN A 261 -32.39 9.28 -11.19
N HIS A 262 -33.02 10.29 -10.58
CA HIS A 262 -33.14 10.47 -9.13
C HIS A 262 -34.57 10.42 -8.61
N VAL A 263 -35.54 10.01 -9.43
CA VAL A 263 -36.98 10.04 -9.10
C VAL A 263 -37.28 9.45 -7.72
N MET A 264 -36.72 8.27 -7.41
CA MET A 264 -36.98 7.62 -6.11
C MET A 264 -36.30 8.32 -4.94
N LEU A 265 -35.08 8.83 -5.14
CA LEU A 265 -34.39 9.64 -4.14
C LEU A 265 -35.16 10.93 -3.86
N ILE A 266 -35.53 11.68 -4.89
CA ILE A 266 -36.27 12.94 -4.78
C ILE A 266 -37.62 12.70 -4.11
N LYS A 267 -38.34 11.64 -4.49
CA LYS A 267 -39.60 11.24 -3.84
C LYS A 267 -39.40 11.00 -2.34
N ASN A 268 -38.36 10.27 -1.97
CA ASN A 268 -38.04 10.04 -0.56
C ASN A 268 -37.66 11.34 0.14
N LEU A 269 -36.85 12.21 -0.45
CA LEU A 269 -36.51 13.52 0.13
C LEU A 269 -37.76 14.38 0.39
N LYS A 270 -38.70 14.42 -0.56
CA LYS A 270 -39.97 15.12 -0.38
C LYS A 270 -40.84 14.49 0.71
N ALA A 271 -40.88 13.17 0.79
CA ALA A 271 -41.64 12.44 1.81
C ALA A 271 -41.18 12.75 3.25
N VAL A 272 -39.92 13.15 3.41
CA VAL A 272 -39.33 13.53 4.70
C VAL A 272 -39.44 15.04 4.97
N GLY A 273 -40.21 15.75 4.13
CA GLY A 273 -40.46 17.17 4.28
C GLY A 273 -39.28 18.06 3.84
N ALA A 274 -38.36 17.57 3.02
CA ALA A 274 -37.43 18.44 2.29
C ALA A 274 -38.20 19.18 1.20
N ARG A 275 -37.98 20.49 1.08
CA ARG A 275 -38.37 21.22 -0.13
C ARG A 275 -37.34 20.90 -1.20
N VAL A 276 -37.82 20.54 -2.39
CA VAL A 276 -36.99 20.21 -3.55
C VAL A 276 -37.56 20.92 -4.76
N ASP A 277 -36.78 21.83 -5.32
CA ASP A 277 -37.10 22.53 -6.57
C ASP A 277 -36.26 21.88 -7.68
N ILE A 278 -36.91 21.55 -8.79
CA ILE A 278 -36.33 20.78 -9.91
C ILE A 278 -36.26 21.70 -11.13
N SER A 279 -35.08 21.79 -11.71
CA SER A 279 -34.82 22.43 -13.00
C SER A 279 -34.36 21.36 -14.01
N ASP A 280 -34.13 21.75 -15.26
CA ASP A 280 -33.74 20.81 -16.33
C ASP A 280 -32.38 20.16 -16.08
N ASP A 281 -31.41 20.90 -15.52
CA ASP A 281 -30.02 20.45 -15.34
C ASP A 281 -29.55 20.47 -13.88
N SER A 282 -30.46 20.74 -12.94
CA SER A 282 -30.10 21.00 -11.55
C SER A 282 -31.25 20.74 -10.60
N VAL A 283 -30.90 20.40 -9.36
CA VAL A 283 -31.87 20.19 -8.29
C VAL A 283 -31.43 20.99 -7.06
N THR A 284 -32.34 21.82 -6.55
CA THR A 284 -32.12 22.60 -5.34
C THR A 284 -32.89 21.99 -4.18
N VAL A 285 -32.20 21.75 -3.06
CA VAL A 285 -32.76 21.10 -1.87
C VAL A 285 -32.58 22.02 -0.66
N TRP A 286 -33.65 22.12 0.13
CA TRP A 286 -33.63 22.73 1.46
C TRP A 286 -33.80 21.66 2.52
N LYS A 287 -33.29 21.98 3.71
CA LYS A 287 -33.40 21.18 4.91
C LYS A 287 -34.81 20.63 5.13
N ALA A 288 -34.88 19.34 5.43
CA ALA A 288 -36.09 18.62 5.75
C ALA A 288 -36.66 19.05 7.10
N LYS A 289 -37.99 19.18 7.18
CA LYS A 289 -38.70 19.39 8.45
C LYS A 289 -38.68 18.14 9.34
N GLN A 290 -38.62 16.93 8.76
CA GLN A 290 -38.62 15.65 9.47
C GLN A 290 -37.70 14.64 8.75
N PRO A 291 -36.37 14.66 8.99
CA PRO A 291 -35.41 13.91 8.17
C PRO A 291 -35.66 12.39 8.23
N LEU A 292 -35.94 11.68 7.12
CA LEU A 292 -36.36 10.27 7.15
C LEU A 292 -35.93 9.48 5.88
N ALA A 293 -34.68 9.55 5.42
CA ALA A 293 -34.17 8.73 4.30
C ALA A 293 -32.64 8.75 4.18
N PHE A 294 -31.98 7.58 4.11
CA PHE A 294 -30.53 7.34 4.19
C PHE A 294 -29.96 7.35 5.60
N MET A 295 -29.08 6.40 5.90
CA MET A 295 -28.71 6.04 7.27
C MET A 295 -28.27 7.24 8.14
N VAL A 296 -27.50 8.20 7.59
CA VAL A 296 -27.12 9.44 8.30
C VAL A 296 -28.32 10.35 8.59
N LEU A 297 -29.18 10.58 7.58
CA LEU A 297 -30.43 11.36 7.75
C LEU A 297 -31.38 10.65 8.73
N LEU A 298 -31.48 9.32 8.66
CA LEU A 298 -32.29 8.48 9.55
C LEU A 298 -31.80 8.52 10.99
N CYS A 299 -30.50 8.73 11.23
CA CYS A 299 -29.98 8.94 12.57
C CYS A 299 -30.52 10.23 13.20
N LEU A 300 -30.97 11.21 12.43
CA LEU A 300 -31.50 12.48 12.91
C LEU A 300 -33.03 12.56 12.81
N ALA A 301 -33.67 11.48 12.35
CA ALA A 301 -35.11 11.37 12.19
C ALA A 301 -35.89 11.44 13.50
N GLN A 302 -37.17 11.77 13.43
CA GLN A 302 -38.09 11.46 14.53
C GLN A 302 -38.62 10.04 14.37
N GLY A 303 -38.43 9.21 15.40
CA GLY A 303 -38.94 7.84 15.45
C GLY A 303 -37.90 6.76 15.12
N THR A 304 -38.41 5.58 14.75
CA THR A 304 -37.60 4.40 14.42
C THR A 304 -37.74 4.06 12.94
N SER A 305 -36.61 3.76 12.30
CA SER A 305 -36.54 3.41 10.89
C SER A 305 -35.86 2.05 10.69
N HIS A 306 -36.21 1.38 9.60
CA HIS A 306 -35.63 0.10 9.22
C HIS A 306 -34.96 0.23 7.85
N VAL A 307 -33.69 -0.14 7.75
CA VAL A 307 -32.96 -0.20 6.48
C VAL A 307 -32.56 -1.64 6.23
N THR A 308 -33.15 -2.25 5.21
CA THR A 308 -32.82 -3.61 4.78
C THR A 308 -31.97 -3.57 3.52
N GLU A 309 -30.82 -4.22 3.55
CA GLU A 309 -29.89 -4.34 2.43
C GLU A 309 -30.11 -5.69 1.73
N SER A 310 -30.64 -5.64 0.51
CA SER A 310 -30.99 -6.82 -0.29
C SER A 310 -29.91 -7.24 -1.29
N VAL A 311 -28.92 -6.37 -1.57
CA VAL A 311 -27.92 -6.59 -2.62
C VAL A 311 -26.57 -7.01 -2.04
N PHE A 312 -26.13 -6.38 -0.95
CA PHE A 312 -24.79 -6.63 -0.36
C PHE A 312 -24.84 -6.92 1.13
N GLU A 313 -24.74 -8.20 1.49
CA GLU A 313 -24.95 -8.71 2.85
C GLU A 313 -24.14 -8.04 3.97
N ARG A 314 -23.00 -7.40 3.65
CA ARG A 314 -22.08 -6.78 4.63
C ARG A 314 -21.94 -5.26 4.45
N ARG A 315 -22.89 -4.58 3.80
CA ARG A 315 -22.84 -3.13 3.51
C ARG A 315 -23.33 -2.23 4.67
N PHE A 316 -23.00 -2.59 5.91
CA PHE A 316 -23.29 -1.79 7.10
C PHE A 316 -22.03 -1.28 7.81
N GLY A 317 -20.91 -1.17 7.09
CA GLY A 317 -19.62 -0.76 7.63
C GLY A 317 -19.62 0.62 8.32
N GLN A 318 -20.47 1.54 7.85
CA GLN A 318 -20.68 2.86 8.43
C GLN A 318 -21.32 2.84 9.82
N CYS A 319 -22.08 1.80 10.18
CA CYS A 319 -22.85 1.76 11.42
C CYS A 319 -21.97 1.90 12.66
N PHE A 320 -20.76 1.31 12.65
CA PHE A 320 -19.84 1.41 13.76
C PHE A 320 -19.38 2.86 14.00
N GLY A 321 -18.97 3.56 12.94
CA GLY A 321 -18.57 4.96 13.04
C GLY A 321 -19.74 5.87 13.43
N LEU A 322 -20.93 5.64 12.89
CA LEU A 322 -22.13 6.40 13.28
C LEU A 322 -22.50 6.20 14.76
N ARG A 323 -22.40 4.97 15.28
CA ARG A 323 -22.59 4.70 16.72
C ARG A 323 -21.55 5.41 17.58
N ALA A 324 -20.30 5.46 17.15
CA ALA A 324 -19.25 6.23 17.83
C ALA A 324 -19.55 7.74 17.85
N MET A 325 -20.30 8.25 16.88
CA MET A 325 -20.81 9.63 16.83
C MET A 325 -22.12 9.84 17.60
N GLY A 326 -22.61 8.82 18.31
CA GLY A 326 -23.82 8.88 19.15
C GLY A 326 -25.11 8.41 18.49
N ALA A 327 -25.07 7.79 17.31
CA ALA A 327 -26.27 7.30 16.65
C ALA A 327 -26.88 6.05 17.32
N GLY A 328 -28.22 6.01 17.42
CA GLY A 328 -28.99 4.88 17.95
C GLY A 328 -29.20 3.74 16.92
N ILE A 329 -28.13 3.04 16.51
CA ILE A 329 -28.22 1.99 15.47
C ILE A 329 -28.03 0.59 16.06
N ARG A 330 -28.92 -0.33 15.71
CA ARG A 330 -28.77 -1.78 15.94
C ARG A 330 -28.81 -2.52 14.61
N VAL A 331 -27.78 -3.31 14.32
CA VAL A 331 -27.73 -4.14 13.10
C VAL A 331 -28.11 -5.57 13.48
N CYS A 332 -29.08 -6.11 12.77
CA CYS A 332 -29.56 -7.49 12.85
C CYS A 332 -29.47 -8.10 11.45
N GLU A 333 -28.42 -8.88 11.20
CA GLU A 333 -28.12 -9.47 9.89
C GLU A 333 -28.13 -8.43 8.75
N ARG A 334 -29.13 -8.48 7.87
CA ARG A 334 -29.30 -7.60 6.71
C ARG A 334 -30.15 -6.37 7.00
N THR A 335 -30.61 -6.17 8.23
CA THR A 335 -31.46 -5.04 8.62
C THR A 335 -30.80 -4.19 9.70
N ALA A 336 -30.66 -2.89 9.45
CA ALA A 336 -30.31 -1.90 10.46
C ALA A 336 -31.58 -1.22 10.98
N VAL A 337 -31.81 -1.32 12.29
CA VAL A 337 -32.82 -0.58 13.03
C VAL A 337 -32.18 0.69 13.56
N ILE A 338 -32.75 1.84 13.20
CA ILE A 338 -32.21 3.16 13.52
C ILE A 338 -33.24 3.90 14.35
N SER A 339 -32.90 4.17 15.61
CA SER A 339 -33.63 5.09 16.47
C SER A 339 -33.01 6.47 16.31
N GLY A 340 -33.81 7.42 15.84
CA GLY A 340 -33.34 8.78 15.64
C GLY A 340 -32.89 9.46 16.94
N VAL A 341 -31.87 10.30 16.83
CA VAL A 341 -31.27 11.08 17.92
C VAL A 341 -31.31 12.56 17.58
N GLU A 342 -31.33 13.41 18.61
CA GLU A 342 -31.39 14.87 18.44
C GLU A 342 -30.17 15.42 17.68
N LYS A 343 -28.99 14.86 17.95
CA LYS A 343 -27.73 15.33 17.39
C LYS A 343 -26.71 14.19 17.31
N LEU A 344 -25.82 14.30 16.32
CA LEU A 344 -24.56 13.57 16.30
C LEU A 344 -23.45 14.44 16.90
N SER A 345 -22.41 13.81 17.41
CA SER A 345 -21.23 14.46 17.99
C SER A 345 -19.98 14.17 17.18
N GLY A 346 -19.04 15.10 17.20
CA GLY A 346 -17.73 14.91 16.58
C GLY A 346 -16.97 13.74 17.19
N ALA A 347 -16.30 12.95 16.34
CA ALA A 347 -15.56 11.76 16.75
C ALA A 347 -14.38 11.47 15.81
N LEU A 348 -13.44 10.64 16.30
CA LEU A 348 -12.43 10.00 15.46
C LEU A 348 -13.01 8.69 14.91
N VAL A 349 -13.22 8.63 13.61
CA VAL A 349 -13.85 7.47 12.94
C VAL A 349 -13.09 7.12 11.65
N SER A 350 -13.28 5.90 11.15
CA SER A 350 -12.65 5.47 9.89
C SER A 350 -13.65 4.65 9.08
N GLY A 351 -13.76 4.97 7.79
CA GLY A 351 -14.62 4.21 6.89
C GLY A 351 -13.95 2.91 6.42
N SER A 352 -14.76 1.87 6.26
CA SER A 352 -14.32 0.53 5.81
C SER A 352 -14.39 0.34 4.29
N ASP A 353 -15.12 1.20 3.58
CA ASP A 353 -15.29 1.20 2.13
C ASP A 353 -15.66 2.60 1.61
N LEU A 354 -15.74 2.76 0.29
CA LEU A 354 -16.02 4.03 -0.40
C LEU A 354 -17.27 4.75 0.14
N ARG A 355 -18.39 4.02 0.25
CA ARG A 355 -19.69 4.61 0.62
C ARG A 355 -19.81 4.77 2.13
N ALA A 356 -19.17 3.88 2.91
CA ALA A 356 -19.07 4.04 4.35
C ALA A 356 -18.26 5.29 4.72
N THR A 357 -17.10 5.53 4.09
CA THR A 357 -16.29 6.74 4.32
C THR A 357 -17.07 8.00 3.95
N ALA A 358 -17.75 8.02 2.80
CA ALA A 358 -18.58 9.16 2.40
C ALA A 358 -19.73 9.43 3.38
N SER A 359 -20.38 8.37 3.89
CA SER A 359 -21.44 8.50 4.90
C SER A 359 -20.92 9.10 6.21
N LEU A 360 -19.75 8.68 6.68
CA LEU A 360 -19.13 9.24 7.88
C LEU A 360 -18.69 10.70 7.69
N ILE A 361 -18.28 11.09 6.48
CA ILE A 361 -18.01 12.49 6.15
C ILE A 361 -19.29 13.32 6.24
N LEU A 362 -20.42 12.86 5.68
CA LEU A 362 -21.69 13.57 5.83
C LEU A 362 -22.13 13.68 7.30
N ALA A 363 -21.97 12.60 8.06
CA ALA A 363 -22.26 12.61 9.50
C ALA A 363 -21.37 13.63 10.24
N ALA A 364 -20.10 13.75 9.85
CA ALA A 364 -19.14 14.71 10.41
C ALA A 364 -19.47 16.17 10.05
N VAL A 365 -20.02 16.44 8.87
CA VAL A 365 -20.51 17.79 8.50
C VAL A 365 -21.64 18.23 9.41
N VAL A 366 -22.53 17.31 9.79
CA VAL A 366 -23.75 17.62 10.55
C VAL A 366 -23.54 17.48 12.06
N GLY A 367 -22.62 16.62 12.49
CA GLY A 367 -22.30 16.39 13.90
C GLY A 367 -21.68 17.62 14.56
N ARG A 368 -22.04 17.89 15.82
CA ARG A 368 -21.49 19.03 16.56
C ARG A 368 -20.06 18.76 16.99
N GLY A 369 -19.17 19.70 16.68
CA GLY A 369 -17.76 19.65 17.08
C GLY A 369 -16.86 19.06 15.99
N ARG A 370 -15.58 18.88 16.34
CA ARG A 370 -14.56 18.42 15.39
C ARG A 370 -14.62 16.91 15.22
N SER A 371 -14.66 16.46 13.97
CA SER A 371 -14.54 15.05 13.59
C SER A 371 -13.27 14.84 12.77
N VAL A 372 -12.67 13.66 12.89
CA VAL A 372 -11.56 13.23 12.03
C VAL A 372 -11.94 11.90 11.41
N VAL A 373 -12.08 11.89 10.08
CA VAL A 373 -12.50 10.73 9.31
C VAL A 373 -11.32 10.14 8.55
N GLY A 374 -10.89 8.95 8.94
CA GLY A 374 -9.89 8.13 8.25
C GLY A 374 -10.48 7.25 7.15
N GLY A 375 -9.63 6.45 6.51
CA GLY A 375 -10.05 5.57 5.40
C GLY A 375 -10.22 6.32 4.08
N ILE A 376 -9.52 7.44 3.91
CA ILE A 376 -9.62 8.31 2.73
C ILE A 376 -9.16 7.64 1.44
N LYS A 377 -8.26 6.65 1.53
CA LYS A 377 -7.92 5.76 0.40
C LYS A 377 -9.15 5.10 -0.25
N TYR A 378 -10.22 4.85 0.51
CA TYR A 378 -11.46 4.31 -0.05
C TYR A 378 -12.32 5.40 -0.69
N LEU A 379 -12.32 6.62 -0.13
CA LEU A 379 -13.04 7.77 -0.68
C LEU A 379 -12.49 8.16 -2.06
N ASP A 380 -11.16 8.19 -2.19
CA ASP A 380 -10.42 8.59 -3.40
C ASP A 380 -10.63 7.64 -4.59
N ARG A 381 -11.28 6.50 -4.36
CA ARG A 381 -11.71 5.57 -5.40
C ARG A 381 -12.96 6.03 -6.15
N GLY A 382 -13.71 6.99 -5.62
CA GLY A 382 -14.99 7.36 -6.22
C GLY A 382 -15.47 8.79 -6.00
N TYR A 383 -14.92 9.55 -5.07
CA TYR A 383 -15.20 10.98 -4.98
C TYR A 383 -13.97 11.79 -5.37
N TYR A 384 -14.16 12.75 -6.26
CA TYR A 384 -13.08 13.62 -6.71
C TYR A 384 -13.11 14.94 -5.94
N HIS A 385 -12.08 15.16 -5.11
CA HIS A 385 -11.92 16.38 -4.31
C HIS A 385 -13.17 16.74 -3.49
N LEU A 386 -13.77 15.76 -2.81
CA LEU A 386 -14.97 15.97 -1.99
C LEU A 386 -14.77 17.08 -0.97
N GLU A 387 -13.59 17.16 -0.35
CA GLU A 387 -13.21 18.20 0.59
C GLU A 387 -13.30 19.61 -0.01
N ARG A 388 -12.88 19.78 -1.27
CA ARG A 388 -12.95 21.08 -1.95
C ARG A 388 -14.39 21.45 -2.29
N LYS A 389 -15.22 20.47 -2.65
CA LYS A 389 -16.65 20.69 -2.93
C LYS A 389 -17.40 21.06 -1.65
N LEU A 390 -17.10 20.41 -0.52
CA LEU A 390 -17.65 20.73 0.80
C LEU A 390 -17.21 22.13 1.27
N ALA A 391 -15.93 22.48 1.11
CA ALA A 391 -15.43 23.81 1.46
C ALA A 391 -16.16 24.94 0.71
N LYS A 392 -16.47 24.73 -0.59
CA LYS A 392 -17.20 25.69 -1.42
C LYS A 392 -18.63 25.98 -0.94
N ILE A 393 -19.23 25.09 -0.15
CA ILE A 393 -20.58 25.25 0.41
C ILE A 393 -20.58 25.61 1.90
N GLY A 394 -19.44 26.09 2.40
CA GLY A 394 -19.31 26.66 3.74
C GLY A 394 -18.89 25.66 4.83
N VAL A 395 -18.51 24.43 4.47
CA VAL A 395 -17.99 23.46 5.45
C VAL A 395 -16.54 23.78 5.80
N ALA A 396 -16.25 23.89 7.10
CA ALA A 396 -14.88 23.96 7.60
C ALA A 396 -14.26 22.55 7.55
N VAL A 397 -13.50 22.29 6.48
CA VAL A 397 -12.91 20.99 6.18
C VAL A 397 -11.44 21.13 5.80
N GLU A 398 -10.63 20.23 6.34
CA GLU A 398 -9.20 20.16 6.09
C GLU A 398 -8.81 18.72 5.77
N ARG A 399 -8.03 18.53 4.70
CA ARG A 399 -7.42 17.23 4.42
C ARG A 399 -6.10 17.14 5.15
N LEU A 400 -6.08 16.34 6.21
CA LEU A 400 -4.88 16.03 6.97
C LEU A 400 -4.01 15.08 6.15
N HIS A 401 -2.88 15.61 5.70
CA HIS A 401 -1.81 14.83 5.10
C HIS A 401 -0.79 14.51 6.18
N GLU A 402 -0.34 13.27 6.25
CA GLU A 402 0.93 13.05 6.94
C GLU A 402 2.05 13.75 6.17
N PRO A 403 3.12 14.19 6.86
CA PRO A 403 4.42 14.22 6.20
C PRO A 403 4.58 12.84 5.55
N GLY A 404 4.87 12.80 4.24
CA GLY A 404 4.99 11.54 3.51
C GLY A 404 5.88 10.53 4.25
N PRO A 405 5.75 9.23 3.95
CA PRO A 405 6.46 8.18 4.68
C PRO A 405 7.92 8.58 4.90
N ARG A 406 8.41 8.51 6.16
CA ARG A 406 9.82 8.72 6.46
C ARG A 406 10.61 7.83 5.50
N ARG A 407 11.34 8.48 4.59
CA ARG A 407 12.11 7.79 3.57
C ARG A 407 13.23 7.04 4.28
N LEU A 408 13.27 5.71 4.14
CA LEU A 408 14.43 4.92 4.57
C LEU A 408 15.58 5.25 3.62
N PHE A 409 16.67 5.77 4.16
CA PHE A 409 17.85 6.16 3.39
C PHE A 409 18.93 5.08 3.49
N TYR A 410 19.60 4.79 2.40
CA TYR A 410 20.79 3.94 2.39
C TYR A 410 22.03 4.82 2.41
N THR A 411 22.55 5.10 3.61
CA THR A 411 23.69 6.03 3.78
C THR A 411 24.99 5.31 4.07
N TYR A 412 24.95 4.05 4.51
CA TYR A 412 26.13 3.25 4.82
C TYR A 412 26.11 1.89 4.11
N ASN A 413 27.27 1.29 3.98
CA ASN A 413 27.44 -0.11 3.66
C ASN A 413 28.33 -0.78 4.72
N ALA A 414 28.29 -2.11 4.79
CA ALA A 414 29.18 -2.87 5.66
C ALA A 414 29.72 -4.13 5.00
N ILE A 415 31.00 -4.40 5.23
CA ILE A 415 31.58 -5.72 5.01
C ILE A 415 31.31 -6.52 6.28
N VAL A 416 30.55 -7.61 6.17
CA VAL A 416 30.39 -8.59 7.24
C VAL A 416 31.15 -9.83 6.84
N ALA A 417 32.12 -10.23 7.65
CA ALA A 417 33.03 -11.32 7.30
C ALA A 417 33.49 -12.14 8.51
N GLN A 418 34.01 -13.32 8.21
CA GLN A 418 34.57 -14.25 9.17
C GLN A 418 35.94 -14.73 8.70
N CYS A 419 36.85 -14.95 9.63
CA CYS A 419 38.13 -15.61 9.39
C CYS A 419 38.48 -16.56 10.55
N PRO A 420 39.44 -17.48 10.38
CA PRO A 420 40.02 -18.24 11.49
C PRO A 420 40.71 -17.31 12.50
N PRO A 421 41.05 -17.81 13.70
CA PRO A 421 41.87 -17.07 14.66
C PRO A 421 43.20 -16.61 14.03
N VAL A 422 43.57 -15.35 14.27
CA VAL A 422 44.79 -14.73 13.72
C VAL A 422 45.77 -14.42 14.87
N PRO A 423 47.07 -14.74 14.73
CA PRO A 423 48.08 -14.38 15.73
C PRO A 423 48.08 -12.88 16.04
N GLY A 424 48.11 -12.52 17.32
CA GLY A 424 48.01 -11.12 17.77
C GLY A 424 46.64 -10.71 18.30
N LEU A 425 45.62 -11.56 18.15
CA LEU A 425 44.29 -11.41 18.75
C LEU A 425 44.03 -12.56 19.72
N ARG A 426 43.51 -12.29 20.92
CA ARG A 426 43.24 -13.35 21.91
C ARG A 426 41.79 -13.82 21.80
N PRO A 427 41.51 -15.09 22.14
CA PRO A 427 40.15 -15.56 22.32
C PRO A 427 39.41 -14.69 23.34
N HIS A 428 38.15 -14.37 23.03
CA HIS A 428 37.26 -13.50 23.82
C HIS A 428 37.57 -12.00 23.79
N ASP A 429 38.56 -11.56 23.01
CA ASP A 429 38.78 -10.13 22.78
C ASP A 429 37.65 -9.51 21.93
N MET A 430 37.36 -8.23 22.21
CA MET A 430 36.54 -7.37 21.35
C MET A 430 37.35 -6.13 20.97
N HIS A 431 37.43 -5.83 19.67
CA HIS A 431 38.05 -4.60 19.19
C HIS A 431 37.02 -3.72 18.47
N SER A 432 36.93 -2.46 18.88
CA SER A 432 36.09 -1.44 18.24
C SER A 432 36.92 -0.22 17.88
N ILE A 433 37.07 0.08 16.60
CA ILE A 433 37.89 1.18 16.10
C ILE A 433 37.06 2.03 15.15
N SER A 434 37.25 3.35 15.18
CA SER A 434 36.56 4.25 14.27
C SER A 434 37.39 5.49 13.97
N ASN A 435 37.04 6.09 12.83
CA ASN A 435 37.51 7.40 12.38
C ASN A 435 36.39 8.12 11.62
N ASP A 436 36.74 9.21 10.92
CA ASP A 436 35.83 10.06 10.16
C ASP A 436 35.21 9.39 8.92
N ARG A 437 35.63 8.17 8.56
CA ARG A 437 35.25 7.51 7.30
C ARG A 437 34.64 6.11 7.50
N PHE A 438 35.08 5.39 8.52
CA PHE A 438 34.61 4.04 8.79
C PHE A 438 34.74 3.67 10.28
N SER A 439 33.98 2.66 10.67
CA SER A 439 34.14 1.98 11.95
C SER A 439 34.33 0.48 11.72
N PHE A 440 34.96 -0.17 12.69
CA PHE A 440 35.30 -1.58 12.66
C PHE A 440 34.97 -2.20 13.99
N LEU A 441 34.21 -3.30 13.96
CA LEU A 441 33.92 -4.14 15.11
C LEU A 441 34.46 -5.54 14.87
N LEU A 442 35.23 -6.06 15.82
CA LEU A 442 35.84 -7.38 15.82
C LEU A 442 35.42 -8.16 17.06
N LEU A 443 34.95 -9.39 16.86
CA LEU A 443 34.57 -10.32 17.92
C LEU A 443 35.40 -11.59 17.77
N CYS A 444 36.33 -11.82 18.70
CA CYS A 444 37.25 -12.95 18.67
C CYS A 444 36.67 -14.14 19.44
N GLN A 445 36.22 -15.18 18.73
CA GLN A 445 35.81 -16.45 19.35
C GLN A 445 36.99 -17.44 19.35
N PRO A 446 36.96 -18.50 20.18
CA PRO A 446 38.05 -19.49 20.20
C PRO A 446 38.31 -20.18 18.85
N THR A 447 37.27 -20.33 18.02
CA THR A 447 37.33 -21.10 16.77
C THR A 447 37.22 -20.25 15.51
N PHE A 448 36.77 -19.00 15.61
CA PHE A 448 36.65 -18.08 14.48
C PHE A 448 36.62 -16.63 14.98
N ILE A 449 36.85 -15.69 14.08
CA ILE A 449 36.73 -14.26 14.34
C ILE A 449 35.65 -13.73 13.41
N SER A 450 34.68 -12.98 13.96
CA SER A 450 33.69 -12.26 13.16
C SER A 450 34.00 -10.77 13.18
N TYR A 451 33.88 -10.13 12.02
CA TYR A 451 34.09 -8.70 11.92
C TYR A 451 33.12 -7.98 11.00
N ILE A 452 32.86 -6.73 11.34
CA ILE A 452 32.01 -5.82 10.60
C ILE A 452 32.78 -4.52 10.37
N ALA A 453 32.96 -4.14 9.11
CA ALA A 453 33.51 -2.85 8.72
C ALA A 453 32.39 -1.96 8.15
N TYR A 454 31.97 -0.95 8.90
CA TYR A 454 30.96 0.02 8.48
C TYR A 454 31.62 1.16 7.70
N CYS A 455 31.10 1.50 6.53
CA CYS A 455 31.61 2.56 5.68
C CYS A 455 30.49 3.46 5.19
N LYS A 456 30.73 4.77 5.15
CA LYS A 456 29.76 5.73 4.62
C LYS A 456 29.72 5.66 3.09
N LEU A 457 28.52 5.59 2.52
CA LEU A 457 28.35 5.58 1.07
C LEU A 457 28.63 6.97 0.48
N PRO A 458 29.31 7.04 -0.68
CA PRO A 458 29.38 8.25 -1.50
C PRO A 458 27.97 8.79 -1.78
N LYS A 459 27.79 10.12 -1.80
CA LYS A 459 26.48 10.77 -1.95
C LYS A 459 25.72 10.33 -3.21
N ASP A 460 26.44 10.08 -4.30
CA ASP A 460 25.92 9.59 -5.59
C ASP A 460 25.44 8.12 -5.55
N LYS A 461 25.87 7.35 -4.54
CA LYS A 461 25.45 5.96 -4.31
C LYS A 461 24.43 5.81 -3.19
N GLN A 462 24.00 6.90 -2.55
CA GLN A 462 22.94 6.86 -1.55
C GLN A 462 21.57 6.78 -2.24
N CYS A 463 20.67 5.95 -1.72
CA CYS A 463 19.34 5.77 -2.31
C CYS A 463 18.23 5.72 -1.26
N VAL A 464 16.98 5.71 -1.74
CA VAL A 464 15.77 5.68 -0.91
C VAL A 464 14.96 4.43 -1.24
N TRP A 465 14.41 3.77 -0.21
CA TRP A 465 13.49 2.64 -0.38
C TRP A 465 12.36 2.96 -1.39
N PRO A 466 12.00 2.05 -2.33
CA PRO A 466 12.42 0.65 -2.44
C PRO A 466 13.70 0.42 -3.26
N ASN A 467 14.31 1.48 -3.79
CA ASN A 467 15.52 1.37 -4.60
C ASN A 467 16.69 0.98 -3.70
N ARG A 468 17.35 -0.12 -4.05
CA ARG A 468 18.47 -0.69 -3.28
C ARG A 468 19.73 -0.73 -4.11
N VAL A 469 20.86 -0.35 -3.51
CA VAL A 469 22.17 -0.65 -4.09
C VAL A 469 22.44 -2.15 -3.93
N ARG A 470 22.70 -2.84 -5.05
CA ARG A 470 23.26 -4.19 -5.02
C ARG A 470 24.76 -4.06 -5.24
N PHE A 471 25.54 -4.66 -4.34
CA PHE A 471 26.99 -4.72 -4.47
C PHE A 471 27.40 -6.02 -5.13
N THR A 472 28.39 -5.92 -6.01
CA THR A 472 29.09 -7.06 -6.60
C THR A 472 30.27 -7.49 -5.73
N ASP A 473 30.84 -8.66 -6.00
CA ASP A 473 32.08 -9.09 -5.34
C ASP A 473 33.25 -8.13 -5.65
N ASP A 474 33.26 -7.53 -6.84
CA ASP A 474 34.25 -6.51 -7.20
C ASP A 474 34.12 -5.23 -6.35
N ASP A 475 32.89 -4.79 -6.04
CA ASP A 475 32.65 -3.67 -5.13
C ASP A 475 33.17 -3.97 -3.71
N MET A 476 32.98 -5.21 -3.26
CA MET A 476 33.47 -5.69 -1.97
C MET A 476 35.00 -5.71 -1.92
N GLU A 477 35.66 -6.27 -2.94
CA GLU A 477 37.12 -6.29 -3.03
C GLU A 477 37.74 -4.89 -3.19
N ALA A 478 37.05 -3.99 -3.91
CA ALA A 478 37.47 -2.59 -4.00
C ALA A 478 37.42 -1.88 -2.65
N LEU A 479 36.37 -2.13 -1.84
CA LEU A 479 36.27 -1.58 -0.50
C LEU A 479 37.31 -2.20 0.46
N ALA A 480 37.50 -3.51 0.41
CA ALA A 480 38.49 -4.21 1.23
C ALA A 480 39.92 -3.74 0.93
N ARG A 481 40.27 -3.50 -0.34
CA ARG A 481 41.57 -2.92 -0.72
C ARG A 481 41.82 -1.54 -0.12
N LYS A 482 40.78 -0.70 -0.02
CA LYS A 482 40.89 0.61 0.66
C LYS A 482 41.17 0.46 2.15
N LEU A 483 40.63 -0.59 2.77
CA LEU A 483 40.77 -0.87 4.19
C LEU A 483 42.04 -1.67 4.53
N ALA A 484 42.68 -2.34 3.55
CA ALA A 484 43.75 -3.33 3.76
C ALA A 484 44.87 -2.92 4.73
N ASP A 485 45.36 -1.69 4.62
CA ASP A 485 46.50 -1.20 5.40
C ASP A 485 46.11 -0.55 6.74
N TYR A 486 44.84 -0.66 7.17
CA TYR A 486 44.41 -0.05 8.43
C TYR A 486 44.67 -0.96 9.63
N PRO A 487 45.30 -0.45 10.70
CA PRO A 487 45.61 -1.24 11.89
C PRO A 487 44.34 -1.51 12.71
N ILE A 488 44.13 -2.78 13.04
CA ILE A 488 43.06 -3.26 13.91
C ILE A 488 43.53 -3.33 15.36
N CYS A 489 44.78 -3.72 15.56
CA CYS A 489 45.48 -3.57 16.83
C CYS A 489 46.95 -3.25 16.55
N GLU A 490 47.80 -3.25 17.57
CA GLU A 490 49.22 -2.94 17.41
C GLU A 490 49.94 -3.91 16.45
N SER A 491 49.45 -5.16 16.36
CA SER A 491 50.09 -6.25 15.63
C SER A 491 49.35 -6.73 14.38
N VAL A 492 48.09 -6.33 14.16
CA VAL A 492 47.23 -6.86 13.07
C VAL A 492 46.62 -5.73 12.24
N VAL A 493 46.63 -5.89 10.91
CA VAL A 493 45.96 -5.00 9.95
C VAL A 493 44.76 -5.68 9.30
N PHE A 494 43.78 -4.90 8.83
CA PHE A 494 42.56 -5.42 8.20
C PHE A 494 42.85 -6.37 7.03
N GLY A 495 43.87 -6.09 6.23
CA GLY A 495 44.25 -6.91 5.07
C GLY A 495 44.63 -8.36 5.44
N GLU A 496 45.12 -8.60 6.65
CA GLU A 496 45.43 -9.96 7.13
C GLU A 496 44.15 -10.75 7.47
N LEU A 497 43.18 -10.09 8.11
CA LEU A 497 41.85 -10.65 8.35
C LEU A 497 41.12 -10.91 7.02
N TRP A 498 41.29 -10.02 6.04
CA TRP A 498 40.65 -10.16 4.73
C TRP A 498 41.23 -11.30 3.90
N ARG A 499 42.54 -11.50 3.91
CA ARG A 499 43.19 -12.60 3.15
C ARG A 499 42.84 -13.98 3.69
N THR A 500 42.64 -14.08 5.00
CA THR A 500 42.32 -15.33 5.69
C THR A 500 40.83 -15.57 5.84
N ARG A 501 39.99 -14.69 5.27
CA ARG A 501 38.53 -14.78 5.39
C ARG A 501 38.01 -16.11 4.82
N THR A 502 37.07 -16.72 5.53
CA THR A 502 36.33 -17.90 5.07
C THR A 502 35.00 -17.51 4.44
N LYS A 503 34.41 -16.40 4.87
CA LYS A 503 33.15 -15.87 4.36
C LYS A 503 33.13 -14.36 4.43
N ALA A 504 32.58 -13.69 3.42
CA ALA A 504 32.37 -12.26 3.43
C ALA A 504 31.17 -11.86 2.57
N GLN A 505 30.51 -10.77 2.95
CA GLN A 505 29.45 -10.15 2.16
C GLN A 505 29.46 -8.62 2.35
N LEU A 506 29.31 -7.88 1.26
CA LEU A 506 29.08 -6.44 1.28
C LEU A 506 27.58 -6.16 1.22
N ILE A 507 27.07 -5.43 2.21
CA ILE A 507 25.65 -5.14 2.37
C ILE A 507 25.38 -3.65 2.49
N SER A 508 24.23 -3.20 2.01
CA SER A 508 23.72 -1.85 2.28
C SER A 508 23.05 -1.79 3.66
N LEU A 509 23.22 -0.68 4.36
CA LEU A 509 22.58 -0.41 5.65
C LEU A 509 21.58 0.75 5.50
N GLU A 510 20.37 0.51 5.96
CA GLU A 510 19.25 1.45 5.94
C GLU A 510 19.23 2.28 7.23
N GLU A 511 18.89 3.55 7.11
CA GLU A 511 18.62 4.44 8.22
C GLU A 511 17.13 4.75 8.29
N GLY A 512 16.49 4.41 9.41
CA GLY A 512 15.19 4.94 9.80
C GLY A 512 14.37 4.01 10.69
N ALA A 513 13.38 4.59 11.36
CA ALA A 513 12.40 3.87 12.18
C ALA A 513 11.09 3.71 11.38
N LEU A 514 10.47 2.53 11.48
CA LEU A 514 9.12 2.33 10.94
C LEU A 514 8.09 2.79 11.97
N ASP A 515 7.24 3.74 11.60
CA ASP A 515 6.22 4.28 12.51
C ASP A 515 5.02 3.31 12.72
N HIS A 516 4.84 2.31 11.85
CA HIS A 516 3.73 1.35 11.90
C HIS A 516 4.12 -0.08 11.45
N TRP A 517 3.51 -1.08 12.08
CA TRP A 517 3.64 -2.51 11.79
C TRP A 517 2.45 -3.05 10.99
N PHE A 518 2.69 -4.03 10.10
CA PHE A 518 1.63 -4.72 9.35
C PHE A 518 1.11 -5.92 10.16
N PHE A 519 -0.12 -5.81 10.67
CA PHE A 519 -0.81 -6.86 11.43
C PHE A 519 -1.33 -7.99 10.51
N GLY A 520 -1.24 -9.25 10.96
CA GLY A 520 -1.97 -10.38 10.34
C GLY A 520 -1.13 -11.54 9.78
N ARG A 521 0.19 -11.55 9.99
CA ARG A 521 1.03 -12.75 9.81
C ARG A 521 1.66 -13.05 11.17
N THR A 522 1.73 -14.33 11.51
CA THR A 522 2.33 -14.92 12.72
C THR A 522 3.40 -14.02 13.33
N VAL A 523 3.33 -13.77 14.65
CA VAL A 523 4.47 -13.23 15.42
C VAL A 523 5.65 -14.16 15.16
N MET A 524 6.50 -13.83 14.20
CA MET A 524 7.83 -14.40 14.16
C MET A 524 8.59 -13.66 15.24
N ALA A 525 8.79 -14.31 16.38
CA ALA A 525 9.94 -14.01 17.23
C ALA A 525 11.17 -14.06 16.29
N GLY A 526 11.64 -12.90 15.82
CA GLY A 526 12.37 -12.84 14.55
C GLY A 526 12.33 -11.48 13.86
N ASP A 527 11.16 -10.85 13.82
CA ASP A 527 10.96 -9.56 13.18
C ASP A 527 11.01 -8.47 14.26
N ALA A 528 12.22 -8.04 14.58
CA ALA A 528 12.54 -7.13 15.68
C ALA A 528 11.71 -5.83 15.61
N ILE A 529 11.02 -5.52 16.72
CA ILE A 529 10.23 -4.28 16.89
C ILE A 529 11.10 -3.01 16.79
N HIS A 530 12.42 -3.17 16.90
CA HIS A 530 13.41 -2.19 16.51
C HIS A 530 14.01 -2.63 15.16
N LYS A 531 13.58 -2.03 14.04
CA LYS A 531 14.42 -2.11 12.84
C LYS A 531 15.64 -1.21 13.01
N GLY A 532 16.61 -1.70 13.78
CA GLY A 532 18.00 -1.67 13.33
C GLY A 532 18.12 -2.73 12.23
N THR A 533 18.66 -2.36 11.07
CA THR A 533 18.74 -3.19 9.85
C THR A 533 18.88 -4.70 10.11
N THR A 534 18.06 -5.53 9.47
CA THR A 534 18.20 -7.02 9.47
C THR A 534 19.58 -7.50 8.99
N LYS A 535 20.37 -6.61 8.39
CA LYS A 535 21.67 -6.88 7.78
C LYS A 535 22.87 -6.66 8.71
N SER A 536 22.74 -5.99 9.86
CA SER A 536 23.85 -5.85 10.83
C SER A 536 24.00 -7.08 11.75
N ALA A 537 23.36 -8.21 11.42
CA ALA A 537 23.24 -9.42 12.24
C ALA A 537 22.53 -9.24 13.60
N LEU A 538 22.06 -8.03 13.94
CA LEU A 538 21.31 -7.75 15.16
C LEU A 538 19.91 -8.38 15.16
N GLY A 539 19.28 -8.58 14.00
CA GLY A 539 17.92 -9.10 13.92
C GLY A 539 17.74 -10.45 14.62
N GLY A 540 18.75 -11.34 14.55
CA GLY A 540 18.72 -12.62 15.27
C GLY A 540 18.89 -12.48 16.79
N CYS A 541 19.73 -11.57 17.25
CA CYS A 541 19.90 -11.29 18.68
C CYS A 541 18.65 -10.63 19.27
N THR A 542 18.10 -9.63 18.59
CA THR A 542 16.88 -8.95 19.01
C THR A 542 15.68 -9.90 18.97
N ALA A 543 15.61 -10.83 18.02
CA ALA A 543 14.60 -11.89 18.01
C ALA A 543 14.63 -12.79 19.26
N MET A 544 15.83 -13.16 19.73
CA MET A 544 16.00 -13.92 20.97
C MET A 544 15.60 -13.09 22.19
N GLU A 545 15.99 -11.81 22.24
CA GLU A 545 15.60 -10.88 23.30
C GLU A 545 14.08 -10.62 23.33
N ASP A 546 13.45 -10.53 22.17
CA ASP A 546 12.00 -10.40 22.00
C ASP A 546 11.26 -11.65 22.49
N GLY A 547 11.78 -12.83 22.14
CA GLY A 547 11.28 -14.10 22.67
C GLY A 547 11.29 -14.13 24.20
N VAL A 548 12.39 -13.67 24.82
CA VAL A 548 12.50 -13.58 26.29
C VAL A 548 11.56 -12.52 26.87
N ALA A 549 11.47 -11.33 26.25
CA ALA A 549 10.62 -10.24 26.74
C ALA A 549 9.13 -10.60 26.71
N ILE A 550 8.66 -11.18 25.60
CA ILE A 550 7.28 -11.67 25.46
C ILE A 550 7.01 -12.78 26.48
N THR A 551 7.95 -13.71 26.63
CA THR A 551 7.83 -14.79 27.62
C THR A 551 7.71 -14.24 29.04
N ASN A 552 8.50 -13.23 29.40
CA ASN A 552 8.44 -12.58 30.70
C ASN A 552 7.11 -11.86 30.94
N GLN A 553 6.61 -11.11 29.95
CA GLN A 553 5.30 -10.44 30.02
C GLN A 553 4.15 -11.44 30.21
N LEU A 554 4.14 -12.52 29.42
CA LEU A 554 3.16 -13.59 29.55
C LEU A 554 3.30 -14.34 30.88
N HIS A 555 4.52 -14.58 31.36
CA HIS A 555 4.77 -15.24 32.64
C HIS A 555 4.27 -14.38 33.82
N GLN A 556 4.52 -13.07 33.81
CA GLN A 556 3.97 -12.14 34.80
C GLN A 556 2.44 -12.13 34.78
N LEU A 557 1.84 -12.11 33.59
CA LEU A 557 0.39 -12.13 33.43
C LEU A 557 -0.23 -13.43 33.99
N LEU A 558 0.40 -14.57 33.75
CA LEU A 558 -0.03 -15.87 34.30
C LEU A 558 0.12 -15.93 35.83
N ASN A 559 1.16 -15.31 36.39
CA ASN A 559 1.41 -15.32 37.83
C ASN A 559 0.55 -14.32 38.62
N ARG A 560 0.02 -13.26 37.98
CA ARG A 560 -0.91 -12.31 38.64
C ARG A 560 -2.16 -12.98 39.17
N HIS A 561 -2.65 -14.02 38.50
CA HIS A 561 -3.83 -14.78 38.91
C HIS A 561 -3.60 -16.30 38.73
N ARG A 562 -2.89 -16.92 39.68
CA ARG A 562 -2.50 -18.35 39.66
C ARG A 562 -3.62 -19.35 39.31
N ASN A 563 -4.89 -19.00 39.53
CA ASN A 563 -6.05 -19.88 39.33
C ASN A 563 -6.98 -19.44 38.17
N LYS A 564 -6.59 -18.45 37.35
CA LYS A 564 -7.44 -17.94 36.27
C LYS A 564 -6.63 -17.74 35.00
N LYS A 565 -7.12 -18.26 33.89
CA LYS A 565 -6.52 -17.99 32.58
C LYS A 565 -6.72 -16.51 32.21
N PRO A 566 -5.70 -15.82 31.69
CA PRO A 566 -5.85 -14.45 31.21
C PRO A 566 -6.91 -14.34 30.11
N SER A 567 -7.71 -13.29 30.15
CA SER A 567 -8.68 -12.97 29.10
C SER A 567 -7.99 -12.46 27.83
N THR A 568 -8.71 -12.50 26.70
CA THR A 568 -8.22 -11.96 25.42
C THR A 568 -7.88 -10.45 25.53
N VAL A 569 -8.58 -9.70 26.37
CA VAL A 569 -8.31 -8.27 26.61
C VAL A 569 -6.99 -8.08 27.34
N GLU A 570 -6.74 -8.86 28.38
CA GLU A 570 -5.49 -8.81 29.16
C GLU A 570 -4.27 -9.25 28.34
N ILE A 571 -4.44 -10.29 27.51
CA ILE A 571 -3.40 -10.72 26.57
C ILE A 571 -3.12 -9.61 25.55
N SER A 572 -4.17 -8.99 24.99
CA SER A 572 -4.01 -7.90 24.03
C SER A 572 -3.34 -6.68 24.65
N ALA A 573 -3.68 -6.34 25.91
CA ALA A 573 -3.05 -5.26 26.65
C ALA A 573 -1.57 -5.54 26.93
N ALA A 574 -1.20 -6.76 27.33
CA ALA A 574 0.20 -7.14 27.52
C ALA A 574 1.02 -7.10 26.22
N MET A 575 0.41 -7.46 25.09
CA MET A 575 1.03 -7.35 23.76
C MET A 575 1.19 -5.88 23.34
N GLN A 576 0.20 -5.03 23.65
CA GLN A 576 0.26 -3.59 23.40
C GLN A 576 1.34 -2.92 24.25
N GLU A 577 1.45 -3.27 25.54
CA GLU A 577 2.48 -2.75 26.44
C GLU A 577 3.89 -3.15 25.98
N TYR A 578 4.06 -4.41 25.56
CA TYR A 578 5.30 -4.84 24.91
C TYR A 578 5.60 -4.01 23.67
N GLN A 579 4.62 -3.80 22.77
CA GLN A 579 4.79 -2.99 21.57
C GLN A 579 5.17 -1.53 21.89
N ASP A 580 4.47 -0.90 22.83
CA ASP A 580 4.70 0.49 23.24
C ASP A 580 6.10 0.67 23.84
N SER A 581 6.59 -0.32 24.60
CA SER A 581 7.95 -0.33 25.16
C SER A 581 9.05 -0.44 24.09
N ARG A 582 8.71 -0.76 22.84
CA ARG A 582 9.64 -0.92 21.73
C ARG A 582 9.52 0.18 20.67
N LEU A 583 8.60 1.14 20.83
CA LEU A 583 8.46 2.31 19.96
C LEU A 583 9.45 3.42 20.39
N ASP A 584 10.75 3.19 20.23
CA ASP A 584 11.81 4.20 20.41
C ASP A 584 12.48 4.50 19.06
N PRO A 585 13.00 5.72 18.77
CA PRO A 585 13.50 6.07 17.45
C PRO A 585 14.88 5.46 17.23
N GLY A 586 14.92 4.18 16.82
CA GLY A 586 16.14 3.49 16.38
C GLY A 586 16.80 4.08 15.12
N GLY A 587 16.35 5.25 14.66
CA GLY A 587 16.81 5.91 13.43
C GLY A 587 18.29 6.31 13.42
N ASP A 588 18.93 6.41 14.59
CA ASP A 588 20.36 6.76 14.71
C ASP A 588 21.26 5.55 15.09
N LEU A 589 20.73 4.32 15.15
CA LEU A 589 21.52 3.14 15.55
C LEU A 589 22.64 2.82 14.55
N THR A 590 22.37 2.92 13.26
CA THR A 590 23.40 2.74 12.22
C THR A 590 24.49 3.81 12.31
N ARG A 591 24.13 5.05 12.65
CA ARG A 591 25.10 6.14 12.88
C ARG A 591 25.93 5.93 14.13
N LEU A 592 25.31 5.43 15.20
CA LEU A 592 25.96 5.03 16.44
C LEU A 592 27.00 3.94 16.18
N GLN A 593 26.65 2.89 15.42
CA GLN A 593 27.58 1.81 15.05
C GLN A 593 28.68 2.27 14.10
N ALA A 594 28.36 3.18 13.17
CA ALA A 594 29.34 3.83 12.31
C ALA A 594 30.20 4.89 13.05
N PHE A 595 29.85 5.23 14.30
CA PHE A 595 30.40 6.35 15.07
C PHE A 595 30.46 7.67 14.27
N ASP A 596 29.44 7.92 13.45
CA ASP A 596 29.37 9.08 12.56
C ASP A 596 28.70 10.26 13.24
N GLY A 597 29.38 11.41 13.26
CA GLY A 597 28.88 12.66 13.81
C GLY A 597 29.82 13.31 14.82
N TRP A 598 29.70 14.64 14.94
CA TRP A 598 30.56 15.45 15.83
C TRP A 598 30.44 15.04 17.30
N TYR A 599 29.27 14.57 17.73
CA TYR A 599 29.03 14.07 19.08
C TYR A 599 29.85 12.81 19.37
N PHE A 600 29.82 11.81 18.48
CA PHE A 600 30.58 10.56 18.65
C PHE A 600 32.08 10.78 18.55
N TYR A 601 32.52 11.71 17.70
CA TYR A 601 33.90 12.16 17.65
C TYR A 601 34.40 12.66 19.02
N ILE A 602 33.64 13.55 19.67
CA ILE A 602 34.01 14.07 21.00
C ILE A 602 34.00 12.95 22.05
N MET A 603 32.94 12.15 22.06
CA MET A 603 32.78 11.03 22.99
C MET A 603 33.96 10.06 22.91
N GLN A 604 34.29 9.55 21.72
CA GLN A 604 35.36 8.57 21.54
C GLN A 604 36.76 9.12 21.75
N ARG A 605 37.00 10.38 21.38
CA ARG A 605 38.32 10.98 21.44
C ARG A 605 38.70 11.40 22.86
N TRP A 606 37.75 11.97 23.60
CA TRP A 606 38.06 12.65 24.86
C TRP A 606 37.40 12.00 26.08
N LEU A 607 36.23 11.38 25.90
CA LEU A 607 35.44 10.86 27.00
C LEU A 607 35.68 9.36 27.25
N THR A 608 35.64 8.54 26.22
CA THR A 608 35.83 7.08 26.28
C THR A 608 37.16 6.65 26.93
N PRO A 609 38.30 7.33 26.67
CA PRO A 609 39.57 6.98 27.35
C PRO A 609 39.52 7.15 28.87
N TRP A 610 38.62 7.99 29.39
CA TRP A 610 38.45 8.24 30.81
C TRP A 610 37.39 7.35 31.47
N ILE A 611 36.27 7.10 30.79
CA ILE A 611 35.12 6.37 31.37
C ILE A 611 35.23 4.84 31.15
N GLY A 612 36.06 4.42 30.18
CA GLY A 612 36.19 3.02 29.78
C GLY A 612 35.10 2.58 28.79
N LEU A 613 35.47 1.72 27.84
CA LEU A 613 34.59 1.25 26.77
C LEU A 613 33.39 0.48 27.32
N ASP A 614 33.59 -0.31 28.38
CA ASP A 614 32.52 -1.11 29.01
C ASP A 614 31.44 -0.23 29.62
N THR A 615 31.81 0.80 30.37
CA THR A 615 30.85 1.75 30.96
C THR A 615 30.09 2.51 29.87
N LEU A 616 30.79 2.89 28.81
CA LEU A 616 30.16 3.54 27.65
C LEU A 616 29.25 2.57 26.90
N ALA A 617 29.68 1.33 26.67
CA ALA A 617 28.90 0.29 25.98
C ALA A 617 27.66 -0.10 26.79
N ILE A 618 27.77 -0.21 28.12
CA ILE A 618 26.64 -0.43 29.03
C ILE A 618 25.66 0.75 28.96
N ASN A 619 26.15 1.99 28.92
CA ASN A 619 25.29 3.17 28.86
C ASN A 619 24.71 3.41 27.45
N ILE A 620 25.43 3.06 26.39
CA ILE A 620 24.94 3.03 25.00
C ILE A 620 23.91 1.92 24.84
N ALA A 621 24.11 0.74 25.42
CA ALA A 621 23.12 -0.34 25.43
C ALA A 621 21.84 0.06 26.18
N LYS A 622 21.95 0.90 27.22
CA LYS A 622 20.80 1.53 27.90
C LYS A 622 20.13 2.62 27.04
N LEU A 623 20.90 3.40 26.28
CA LEU A 623 20.40 4.45 25.36
C LEU A 623 19.80 3.89 24.07
N ALA A 624 20.26 2.73 23.61
CA ALA A 624 19.71 1.98 22.48
C ALA A 624 18.41 1.25 22.84
N GLY A 625 17.65 1.79 23.79
CA GLY A 625 16.35 1.34 24.34
C GLY A 625 15.76 0.09 23.70
N ALA A 626 16.31 -1.08 23.99
CA ALA A 626 15.82 -2.35 23.43
C ALA A 626 16.34 -3.63 24.09
N GLY A 627 17.52 -3.62 24.73
CA GLY A 627 18.04 -4.82 25.39
C GLY A 627 17.30 -5.08 26.71
N THR A 628 16.55 -6.19 26.79
CA THR A 628 16.02 -6.66 28.09
C THR A 628 17.21 -6.91 29.02
N LYS A 629 17.19 -6.40 30.25
CA LYS A 629 18.19 -6.78 31.26
C LYS A 629 18.02 -8.28 31.54
N LEU A 630 18.83 -9.11 30.90
CA LEU A 630 18.80 -10.56 31.11
C LEU A 630 19.32 -10.81 32.53
N SER A 631 18.46 -11.30 33.42
CA SER A 631 18.73 -11.41 34.86
C SER A 631 19.83 -12.43 35.24
N PHE A 632 20.51 -13.05 34.26
CA PHE A 632 21.35 -14.24 34.45
C PHE A 632 22.73 -14.17 33.78
N VAL A 633 23.22 -12.99 33.37
CA VAL A 633 24.57 -12.89 32.79
C VAL A 633 25.37 -11.77 33.47
N ASP A 634 26.18 -12.15 34.46
CA ASP A 634 27.24 -11.29 35.00
C ASP A 634 28.43 -11.32 34.04
N PHE A 635 28.85 -10.14 33.56
CA PHE A 635 30.09 -9.99 32.80
C PHE A 635 31.17 -9.34 33.69
N PRO A 636 32.37 -9.94 33.81
CA PRO A 636 33.50 -9.28 34.46
C PRO A 636 33.99 -8.10 33.60
N GLU A 637 34.14 -6.93 34.23
CA GLU A 637 34.63 -5.68 33.61
C GLU A 637 36.06 -5.86 33.07
N GLN A 638 36.29 -5.53 31.80
CA GLN A 638 37.62 -5.52 31.18
C GLN A 638 38.00 -4.12 30.70
N LYS A 639 38.98 -3.50 31.36
CA LYS A 639 39.54 -2.20 30.97
C LYS A 639 40.67 -2.40 29.96
N GLY A 640 40.51 -1.88 28.74
CA GLY A 640 41.51 -1.98 27.67
C GLY A 640 41.41 -0.87 26.63
N LEU A 641 42.57 -0.48 26.07
CA LEU A 641 42.84 0.71 25.24
C LEU A 641 42.08 0.73 23.91
N LEU A 642 41.09 1.62 23.74
CA LEU A 642 40.61 2.00 22.39
C LEU A 642 40.10 3.46 22.35
N GLY A 643 40.67 4.23 21.42
CA GLY A 643 40.36 5.64 21.17
C GLY A 643 40.38 5.95 19.68
N TRP A 644 39.58 6.92 19.27
CA TRP A 644 39.51 7.49 17.93
C TRP A 644 40.88 7.62 17.25
N GLN A 645 41.03 7.09 16.03
CA GLN A 645 42.28 7.22 15.27
C GLN A 645 42.14 8.27 14.17
N ASP A 646 42.76 9.45 14.35
CA ASP A 646 42.76 10.49 13.32
C ASP A 646 43.35 9.94 12.02
N THR A 647 42.60 10.03 10.91
CA THR A 647 43.06 9.59 9.58
C THR A 647 44.37 10.27 9.19
N ILE A 648 44.57 11.54 9.57
CA ILE A 648 45.83 12.28 9.37
C ILE A 648 46.99 11.68 10.19
N ALA A 649 46.73 11.26 11.43
CA ALA A 649 47.74 10.64 12.28
C ALA A 649 48.10 9.22 11.82
N VAL A 650 47.12 8.44 11.35
CA VAL A 650 47.32 7.10 10.77
C VAL A 650 48.10 7.18 9.46
N GLU A 651 47.77 8.13 8.57
CA GLU A 651 48.52 8.37 7.34
C GLU A 651 49.96 8.87 7.60
N ALA A 652 50.15 9.71 8.63
CA ALA A 652 51.49 10.12 9.08
C ALA A 652 52.29 8.94 9.67
N ARG A 653 51.64 8.03 10.40
CA ARG A 653 52.26 6.78 10.92
C ARG A 653 52.61 5.82 9.78
N LYS A 654 51.75 5.68 8.75
CA LYS A 654 52.05 4.95 7.49
C LYS A 654 53.27 5.53 6.78
N LYS A 655 53.38 6.86 6.67
CA LYS A 655 54.56 7.54 6.10
C LYS A 655 55.83 7.30 6.92
N ARG A 656 55.74 7.23 8.25
CA ARG A 656 56.88 6.91 9.14
C ARG A 656 57.29 5.44 9.08
N GLN A 657 56.34 4.50 9.05
CA GLN A 657 56.63 3.06 8.92
C GLN A 657 57.18 2.69 7.53
N ARG A 658 56.77 3.37 6.46
CA ARG A 658 57.40 3.23 5.13
C ARG A 658 58.85 3.75 5.07
N LYS A 659 59.30 4.55 6.04
CA LYS A 659 60.67 5.09 6.14
C LYS A 659 61.64 4.22 6.96
N LEU A 660 61.16 3.16 7.61
CA LEU A 660 62.03 2.16 8.24
C LEU A 660 62.54 1.21 7.15
N PRO A 661 63.86 0.97 7.01
CA PRO A 661 64.38 0.10 5.98
C PRO A 661 63.91 -1.34 6.23
N LYS A 662 63.15 -1.91 5.29
CA LYS A 662 63.01 -3.36 5.20
C LYS A 662 64.40 -3.92 4.86
N SER A 663 65.04 -4.56 5.83
CA SER A 663 66.18 -5.42 5.56
C SER A 663 65.75 -6.51 4.58
N SER A 664 66.33 -6.43 3.38
CA SER A 664 66.65 -7.53 2.45
C SER A 664 65.73 -8.76 2.46
N THR A 665 64.84 -8.87 1.48
CA THR A 665 64.93 -9.98 0.51
C THR A 665 64.27 -9.57 -0.81
N LEU A 666 65.08 -9.46 -1.85
CA LEU A 666 64.68 -9.44 -3.25
C LEU A 666 63.95 -10.74 -3.59
N LEU A 667 62.85 -10.67 -4.33
CA LEU A 667 62.71 -11.33 -5.64
C LEU A 667 61.41 -10.90 -6.33
N TRP A 668 61.60 -10.33 -7.52
CA TRP A 668 60.59 -9.94 -8.49
C TRP A 668 60.14 -11.16 -9.33
N PHE A 669 58.85 -11.17 -9.69
CA PHE A 669 58.23 -11.63 -10.95
C PHE A 669 58.65 -12.96 -11.61
N LEU A 670 57.69 -13.86 -11.82
CA LEU A 670 57.07 -14.14 -13.14
C LEU A 670 55.96 -15.22 -13.02
N PRO A 671 55.00 -15.29 -13.97
CA PRO A 671 53.71 -15.95 -13.85
C PRO A 671 53.75 -17.40 -14.37
N ARG A 672 52.71 -18.20 -14.09
CA ARG A 672 52.28 -19.31 -14.95
C ARG A 672 50.93 -19.87 -14.54
N ASP A 673 50.03 -19.85 -15.51
CA ASP A 673 48.86 -20.71 -15.64
C ASP A 673 49.24 -21.83 -16.68
N PRO A 674 48.40 -22.81 -17.03
CA PRO A 674 48.14 -24.05 -16.29
C PRO A 674 48.39 -25.36 -17.10
N HIS A 675 48.20 -26.49 -16.40
CA HIS A 675 47.74 -27.82 -16.86
C HIS A 675 48.68 -29.02 -17.16
N HIS A 676 48.24 -30.15 -16.57
CA HIS A 676 48.49 -31.59 -16.82
C HIS A 676 49.84 -32.18 -16.34
N VAL A 677 49.97 -33.38 -15.76
CA VAL A 677 49.06 -34.49 -15.40
C VAL A 677 49.79 -35.47 -14.45
N TRP A 678 49.02 -35.98 -13.50
CA TRP A 678 49.02 -37.28 -12.78
C TRP A 678 50.20 -38.27 -12.77
N SER A 679 50.23 -38.95 -11.61
CA SER A 679 50.68 -40.33 -11.31
C SER A 679 52.19 -40.58 -11.42
N GLY A 680 52.86 -41.23 -10.48
CA GLY A 680 52.51 -42.04 -9.32
C GLY A 680 53.77 -42.82 -8.96
N ILE A 681 53.80 -43.46 -7.79
CA ILE A 681 54.48 -44.73 -7.46
C ILE A 681 54.68 -44.77 -5.94
N GLU A 682 53.91 -45.65 -5.32
CA GLU A 682 54.24 -46.28 -4.04
C GLU A 682 55.48 -47.16 -4.20
N ALA A 683 56.38 -47.19 -3.21
CA ALA A 683 57.02 -48.42 -2.73
C ALA A 683 57.80 -48.18 -1.43
N ALA A 684 57.33 -48.83 -0.37
CA ALA A 684 58.06 -49.48 0.72
C ALA A 684 59.39 -48.88 1.24
N HIS A 685 59.36 -48.37 2.49
CA HIS A 685 59.87 -49.11 3.66
C HIS A 685 59.46 -48.44 4.97
#